data_AF-A0A7C9TMD0-F1
#
_entry.id   AF-A0A7C9TMD0-F1
#
_cell.length_a   1.000
_cell.length_b   1.000
_cell.length_c   1.000
_cell.angle_alpha   90.00
_cell.angle_beta   90.00
_cell.angle_gamma   90.00
#
_symmetry.space_group_name_H-M   'P 1'
#
loop_
_entity.id
_entity.type
_entity.pdbx_description
1 polymer ?
#
loop_
_entity_poly.entity_id
_entity_poly.type
_entity_poly.pdbx_seq_one_letter_code
_entity_poly.pdbx_strand_id
1 'polypeptide(L)'
;MTHPATPPLLQSFTAGRWTGHTEGALLRSAVNGRPVALTPQESPDFAQAVAYARHTGLPGLLALDFQQRAARLKALAKYLNERKEQLYARSAHTGATRADSWIDIEGGTGTLFAYASAGSNELPSGNLWHEGPVLNLGKTGRFAGTHILVPRGGVAVHINAFNFPIWGLLEKFAPSFLAGMPCIGKPATATSYLTEALMRLIDASGLLPAGALQLVIGPTGDLLDHLDGRDVVTFTGSADTAAKLRVHPNLVRHSVPFNAEADSLNCAILAPDVTPDDEEFGLFIKEVAREMTTKAGQKCTAIRRIIVPRQRLDAVAQALGQRLAQVTVGDPAVEGVRMGALASHAQQADVAAQVARLMAQAERVWGGPAADFRPVGEGTEAGAFFPPTLLCARDPAGTDDTVHSVEAFGPVSTLMAYESAGADDLAGALALAARGQGSLVGTLVTRSPALAAQAIPVAAALHGRMLVLDAEAAPESTGHGSPLPQLKHGGPGRAGGGEELGGLRAVKHYLQRSAVQGSPTMLAAITREHVRGAKVIETEVHPFRRHFEDLQIGESLLTHRRTVTEADIVNFGGISGDYFYMHFDELAAKETAFGQRIAHGYFVLSAAAGLFVSPAPGPVLANYGLDTLRFIKPVAIGDTLQARLTAKRKIDRMKTDAQGRGQGVVAWDVEVSNQHGELVASYDILTLVAKKA
;
A
#
# COMPACT_ATOMS: atom_id res chain seq x y z
N MET A 1 11.04 -29.62 38.48
CA MET A 1 10.40 -28.33 38.81
C MET A 1 11.43 -27.24 38.59
N THR A 2 11.50 -26.69 37.39
CA THR A 2 12.34 -25.52 37.09
C THR A 2 11.64 -24.29 37.66
N HIS A 3 12.36 -23.47 38.45
CA HIS A 3 11.84 -22.18 38.91
C HIS A 3 11.31 -21.39 37.71
N PRO A 4 10.10 -20.78 37.79
CA PRO A 4 9.61 -19.94 36.71
C PRO A 4 10.60 -18.78 36.56
N ALA A 5 11.22 -18.67 35.38
CA ALA A 5 12.09 -17.54 35.06
C ALA A 5 11.30 -16.25 35.27
N THR A 6 11.89 -15.30 35.99
CA THR A 6 11.30 -13.97 36.18
C THR A 6 10.95 -13.37 34.81
N PRO A 7 9.71 -12.91 34.59
CA PRO A 7 9.32 -12.34 33.31
C PRO A 7 10.21 -11.13 32.98
N PRO A 8 10.68 -10.98 31.72
CA PRO A 8 11.51 -9.85 31.34
C PRO A 8 10.76 -8.52 31.50
N LEU A 9 11.46 -7.49 32.00
CA LEU A 9 11.00 -6.12 31.99
C LEU A 9 11.16 -5.52 30.59
N LEU A 10 10.05 -5.09 29.99
CA LEU A 10 10.06 -4.37 28.71
C LEU A 10 10.62 -2.97 28.90
N GLN A 11 11.28 -2.47 27.86
CA GLN A 11 11.90 -1.15 27.85
C GLN A 11 11.43 -0.35 26.63
N SER A 12 11.38 0.97 26.77
CA SER A 12 11.27 1.89 25.65
C SER A 12 12.65 2.10 25.01
N PHE A 13 12.71 2.30 23.69
CA PHE A 13 13.93 2.70 22.99
C PHE A 13 13.78 4.14 22.49
N THR A 14 14.34 5.08 23.25
CA THR A 14 14.24 6.52 22.98
C THR A 14 15.60 7.18 23.13
N ALA A 15 15.86 8.24 22.37
CA ALA A 15 17.14 8.96 22.39
C ALA A 15 18.38 8.05 22.21
N GLY A 16 18.23 6.96 21.44
CA GLY A 16 19.28 5.96 21.19
C GLY A 16 19.60 5.07 22.40
N ARG A 17 18.72 4.98 23.40
CA ARG A 17 18.92 4.20 24.62
C ARG A 17 17.68 3.42 25.00
N TRP A 18 17.89 2.28 25.65
CA TRP A 18 16.84 1.47 26.28
C TRP A 18 16.56 2.00 27.70
N THR A 19 15.32 2.42 27.98
CA THR A 19 14.89 3.06 29.24
C THR A 19 13.64 2.41 29.83
N GLY A 20 13.43 2.58 31.14
CA GLY A 20 12.34 1.96 31.90
C GLY A 20 12.85 0.76 32.68
N HIS A 21 13.29 1.01 33.91
CA HIS A 21 13.95 -0.01 34.76
C HIS A 21 13.12 -0.42 35.97
N THR A 22 11.98 0.24 36.18
CA THR A 22 11.05 -0.06 37.27
C THR A 22 9.89 -0.92 36.76
N GLU A 23 9.64 -2.02 37.47
CA GLU A 23 8.58 -2.99 37.14
C GLU A 23 7.18 -2.37 37.26
N GLY A 24 6.38 -2.53 36.20
CA GLY A 24 4.99 -2.09 36.12
C GLY A 24 4.02 -3.27 36.00
N ALA A 25 3.07 -3.18 35.06
CA ALA A 25 2.01 -4.15 34.91
C ALA A 25 2.49 -5.48 34.31
N LEU A 26 2.01 -6.59 34.86
CA LEU A 26 2.29 -7.92 34.32
C LEU A 26 1.46 -8.21 33.07
N LEU A 27 2.15 -8.53 31.98
CA LEU A 27 1.57 -9.06 30.75
C LEU A 27 1.55 -10.59 30.82
N ARG A 28 0.42 -11.18 30.43
CA ARG A 28 0.16 -12.61 30.51
C ARG A 28 0.00 -13.23 29.13
N SER A 29 0.37 -14.49 29.02
CA SER A 29 0.13 -15.33 27.85
C SER A 29 -1.37 -15.46 27.66
N ALA A 30 -1.86 -15.15 26.46
CA ALA A 30 -3.27 -15.28 26.12
C ALA A 30 -3.76 -16.73 26.07
N VAL A 31 -2.83 -17.70 25.98
CA VAL A 31 -3.14 -19.12 25.88
C VAL A 31 -3.39 -19.76 27.26
N ASN A 32 -2.64 -19.35 28.29
CA ASN A 32 -2.61 -20.08 29.57
C ASN A 32 -2.38 -19.19 30.81
N GLY A 33 -2.49 -17.86 30.66
CA GLY A 33 -2.39 -16.91 31.77
C GLY A 33 -1.00 -16.77 32.41
N ARG A 34 0.00 -17.53 31.96
CA ARG A 34 1.37 -17.51 32.49
C ARG A 34 2.02 -16.12 32.29
N PRO A 35 2.85 -15.64 33.24
CA PRO A 35 3.64 -14.41 33.07
C PRO A 35 4.50 -14.42 31.79
N VAL A 36 4.47 -13.34 31.00
CA VAL A 36 5.25 -13.20 29.76
C VAL A 36 6.26 -12.07 29.85
N ALA A 37 5.85 -10.90 30.34
CA ALA A 37 6.69 -9.71 30.46
C ALA A 37 6.08 -8.73 31.48
N LEU A 38 6.89 -7.78 31.96
CA LEU A 38 6.44 -6.65 32.77
C LEU A 38 6.56 -5.36 31.93
N THR A 39 5.57 -4.46 31.98
CA THR A 39 5.72 -3.12 31.40
C THR A 39 6.62 -2.26 32.29
N PRO A 40 7.26 -1.22 31.77
CA PRO A 40 7.88 -0.21 32.63
C PRO A 40 6.79 0.61 33.34
N GLN A 41 7.05 1.04 34.58
CA GLN A 41 6.21 2.01 35.29
C GLN A 41 6.48 3.45 34.83
N GLU A 42 7.72 3.74 34.45
CA GLU A 42 8.19 5.05 34.02
C GLU A 42 7.78 5.35 32.56
N SER A 43 7.36 6.58 32.30
CA SER A 43 7.26 7.09 30.94
C SER A 43 8.63 7.62 30.47
N PRO A 44 8.98 7.45 29.18
CA PRO A 44 10.18 8.08 28.64
C PRO A 44 10.02 9.61 28.60
N ASP A 45 11.14 10.32 28.50
CA ASP A 45 11.14 11.76 28.22
C ASP A 45 10.73 11.98 26.76
N PHE A 46 9.46 12.31 26.55
CA PHE A 46 8.88 12.48 25.22
C PHE A 46 9.42 13.72 24.49
N ALA A 47 9.74 14.79 25.22
CA ALA A 47 10.38 15.97 24.64
C ALA A 47 11.76 15.61 24.07
N GLN A 48 12.55 14.85 24.83
CA GLN A 48 13.84 14.33 24.37
C GLN A 48 13.68 13.37 23.18
N ALA A 49 12.68 12.48 23.19
CA ALA A 49 12.44 11.55 22.10
C ALA A 49 12.12 12.29 20.78
N VAL A 50 11.25 13.31 20.82
CA VAL A 50 10.91 14.14 19.65
C VAL A 50 12.12 14.97 19.21
N ALA A 51 12.85 15.59 20.14
CA ALA A 51 14.05 16.36 19.84
C ALA A 51 15.13 15.49 19.18
N TYR A 52 15.34 14.26 19.67
CA TYR A 52 16.31 13.34 19.10
C TYR A 52 15.95 12.89 17.67
N ALA A 53 14.66 12.59 17.42
CA ALA A 53 14.17 12.31 16.08
C ALA A 53 14.45 13.48 15.12
N ARG A 54 14.17 14.73 15.54
CA ARG A 54 14.35 15.92 14.69
C ARG A 54 15.82 16.30 14.49
N HIS A 55 16.65 16.25 15.52
CA HIS A 55 18.02 16.76 15.47
C HIS A 55 19.05 15.71 15.10
N THR A 56 18.72 14.42 15.23
CA THR A 56 19.62 13.31 14.86
C THR A 56 19.02 12.45 13.75
N GLY A 57 17.79 11.97 13.95
CA GLY A 57 17.11 11.09 13.00
C GLY A 57 16.91 11.72 11.62
N LEU A 58 16.34 12.92 11.57
CA LEU A 58 16.04 13.61 10.32
C LEU A 58 17.31 13.93 9.50
N PRO A 59 18.38 14.55 10.04
CA PRO A 59 19.62 14.73 9.28
C PRO A 59 20.21 13.41 8.79
N GLY A 60 20.20 12.36 9.61
CA GLY A 60 20.68 11.03 9.22
C GLY A 60 19.88 10.40 8.08
N LEU A 61 18.56 10.61 8.05
CA LEU A 61 17.68 10.15 6.97
C LEU A 61 17.82 10.97 5.68
N LEU A 62 18.03 12.29 5.79
CA LEU A 62 18.20 13.19 4.65
C LEU A 62 19.61 13.14 4.04
N ALA A 63 20.59 12.62 4.78
CA ALA A 63 21.89 12.25 4.22
C ALA A 63 21.79 11.04 3.26
N LEU A 64 20.71 10.27 3.36
CA LEU A 64 20.38 9.22 2.41
C LEU A 64 19.41 9.76 1.36
N ASP A 65 19.40 9.14 0.19
CA ASP A 65 18.37 9.38 -0.83
C ASP A 65 17.30 8.28 -0.85
N PHE A 66 16.24 8.42 -1.69
CA PHE A 66 15.19 7.41 -1.78
C PHE A 66 15.72 6.01 -2.12
N GLN A 67 16.71 5.91 -3.01
CA GLN A 67 17.29 4.64 -3.45
C GLN A 67 18.05 3.94 -2.32
N GLN A 68 18.84 4.70 -1.56
CA GLN A 68 19.60 4.19 -0.42
C GLN A 68 18.67 3.77 0.73
N ARG A 69 17.59 4.51 0.98
CA ARG A 69 16.58 4.10 1.96
C ARG A 69 15.85 2.83 1.52
N ALA A 70 15.50 2.70 0.25
CA ALA A 70 14.94 1.45 -0.29
C ALA A 70 15.90 0.25 -0.12
N ALA A 71 17.20 0.43 -0.38
CA ALA A 71 18.21 -0.60 -0.17
C ALA A 71 18.31 -1.03 1.31
N ARG A 72 18.22 -0.08 2.26
CA ARG A 72 18.21 -0.37 3.71
C ARG A 72 16.95 -1.11 4.14
N LEU A 73 15.77 -0.78 3.59
CA LEU A 73 14.54 -1.55 3.84
C LEU A 73 14.70 -3.02 3.39
N LYS A 74 15.29 -3.25 2.20
CA LYS A 74 15.59 -4.60 1.71
C LYS A 74 16.56 -5.34 2.62
N ALA A 75 17.62 -4.68 3.08
CA ALA A 75 18.59 -5.27 4.00
C ALA A 75 17.95 -5.63 5.35
N LEU A 76 17.10 -4.74 5.88
CA LEU A 76 16.39 -4.96 7.14
C LEU A 76 15.42 -6.15 7.02
N ALA A 77 14.66 -6.23 5.94
CA ALA A 77 13.75 -7.34 5.68
C ALA A 77 14.46 -8.70 5.67
N LYS A 78 15.64 -8.78 5.03
CA LYS A 78 16.49 -9.99 5.05
C LYS A 78 16.96 -10.33 6.46
N TYR A 79 17.51 -9.35 7.16
CA TYR A 79 18.03 -9.53 8.52
C TYR A 79 16.97 -10.06 9.49
N LEU A 80 15.74 -9.53 9.40
CA LEU A 80 14.61 -9.96 10.22
C LEU A 80 14.13 -11.38 9.84
N ASN A 81 14.05 -11.69 8.54
CA ASN A 81 13.65 -13.02 8.07
C ASN A 81 14.59 -14.14 8.53
N GLU A 82 15.90 -13.88 8.59
CA GLU A 82 16.89 -14.82 9.12
C GLU A 82 16.72 -15.11 10.63
N ARG A 83 16.01 -14.24 11.36
CA ARG A 83 15.87 -14.29 12.83
C ARG A 83 14.41 -14.46 13.29
N LYS A 84 13.50 -14.75 12.35
CA LYS A 84 12.05 -14.78 12.59
C LYS A 84 11.60 -15.79 13.64
N GLU A 85 12.31 -16.91 13.84
CA GLU A 85 11.91 -17.93 14.82
C GLU A 85 11.86 -17.39 16.26
N GLN A 86 12.71 -16.40 16.60
CA GLN A 86 12.64 -15.74 17.90
C GLN A 86 11.35 -14.93 18.06
N LEU A 87 10.84 -14.34 16.97
CA LEU A 87 9.58 -13.61 16.94
C LEU A 87 8.40 -14.58 17.02
N TYR A 88 8.45 -15.72 16.34
CA TYR A 88 7.45 -16.79 16.45
C TYR A 88 7.29 -17.28 17.89
N ALA A 89 8.41 -17.52 18.59
CA ALA A 89 8.39 -17.95 19.99
C ALA A 89 7.68 -16.93 20.90
N ARG A 90 7.85 -15.63 20.65
CA ARG A 90 7.13 -14.57 21.38
C ARG A 90 5.67 -14.46 20.94
N SER A 91 5.40 -14.56 19.64
CA SER A 91 4.07 -14.47 19.05
C SER A 91 3.11 -15.55 19.54
N ALA A 92 3.62 -16.75 19.87
CA ALA A 92 2.79 -17.81 20.45
C ALA A 92 2.03 -17.38 21.71
N HIS A 93 2.59 -16.46 22.51
CA HIS A 93 1.93 -15.93 23.71
C HIS A 93 0.80 -14.94 23.41
N THR A 94 0.68 -14.43 22.18
CA THR A 94 -0.42 -13.55 21.78
C THR A 94 -1.70 -14.34 21.51
N GLY A 95 -1.66 -15.68 21.61
CA GLY A 95 -2.77 -16.56 21.26
C GLY A 95 -2.82 -16.93 19.79
N ALA A 96 -1.90 -16.43 18.95
CA ALA A 96 -1.91 -16.72 17.51
C ALA A 96 -1.37 -18.13 17.22
N THR A 97 -1.97 -18.81 16.24
CA THR A 97 -1.35 -20.00 15.65
C THR A 97 -0.07 -19.64 14.89
N ARG A 98 0.72 -20.64 14.45
CA ARG A 98 1.88 -20.37 13.61
C ARG A 98 1.49 -19.75 12.26
N ALA A 99 0.40 -20.21 11.65
CA ALA A 99 -0.12 -19.63 10.41
C ALA A 99 -0.60 -18.18 10.61
N ASP A 100 -1.25 -17.90 11.74
CA ASP A 100 -1.65 -16.54 12.11
C ASP A 100 -0.46 -15.61 12.39
N SER A 101 0.58 -16.16 13.03
CA SER A 101 1.83 -15.43 13.31
C SER A 101 2.61 -15.15 12.04
N TRP A 102 2.55 -16.04 11.04
CA TRP A 102 3.17 -15.83 9.73
C TRP A 102 2.61 -14.59 9.03
N ILE A 103 1.31 -14.32 9.18
CA ILE A 103 0.68 -13.11 8.62
C ILE A 103 1.26 -11.84 9.27
N ASP A 104 1.51 -11.84 10.58
CA ASP A 104 2.08 -10.67 11.28
C ASP A 104 3.58 -10.50 11.02
N ILE A 105 4.35 -11.59 11.10
CA ILE A 105 5.81 -11.58 11.00
C ILE A 105 6.25 -11.43 9.53
N GLU A 106 5.91 -12.39 8.68
CA GLU A 106 6.29 -12.38 7.27
C GLU A 106 5.47 -11.38 6.46
N GLY A 107 4.23 -11.07 6.84
CA GLY A 107 3.51 -9.93 6.26
C GLY A 107 4.27 -8.62 6.49
N GLY A 108 4.82 -8.42 7.70
CA GLY A 108 5.64 -7.27 8.04
C GLY A 108 6.93 -7.19 7.20
N THR A 109 7.72 -8.26 7.14
CA THR A 109 8.96 -8.27 6.33
C THR A 109 8.69 -8.25 4.82
N GLY A 110 7.60 -8.89 4.37
CA GLY A 110 7.10 -8.80 3.00
C GLY A 110 6.74 -7.37 2.61
N THR A 111 6.15 -6.60 3.54
CA THR A 111 5.86 -5.17 3.34
C THR A 111 7.14 -4.35 3.17
N LEU A 112 8.18 -4.61 3.98
CA LEU A 112 9.49 -3.98 3.79
C LEU A 112 10.08 -4.28 2.40
N PHE A 113 9.99 -5.53 1.92
CA PHE A 113 10.43 -5.88 0.57
C PHE A 113 9.64 -5.18 -0.52
N ALA A 114 8.31 -5.09 -0.37
CA ALA A 114 7.45 -4.41 -1.33
C ALA A 114 7.81 -2.92 -1.46
N TYR A 115 7.98 -2.21 -0.34
CA TYR A 115 8.38 -0.80 -0.35
C TYR A 115 9.82 -0.59 -0.81
N ALA A 116 10.73 -1.52 -0.50
CA ALA A 116 12.07 -1.50 -1.08
C ALA A 116 12.03 -1.63 -2.61
N SER A 117 11.21 -2.53 -3.14
CA SER A 117 11.03 -2.71 -4.58
C SER A 117 10.42 -1.46 -5.23
N ALA A 118 9.34 -0.91 -4.66
CA ALA A 118 8.70 0.31 -5.16
C ALA A 118 9.69 1.48 -5.14
N GLY A 119 10.39 1.70 -4.02
CA GLY A 119 11.41 2.75 -3.92
C GLY A 119 12.53 2.58 -4.94
N SER A 120 13.09 1.38 -5.12
CA SER A 120 14.17 1.15 -6.09
C SER A 120 13.76 1.23 -7.56
N ASN A 121 12.48 1.00 -7.88
CA ASN A 121 12.02 0.99 -9.27
C ASN A 121 11.36 2.29 -9.71
N GLU A 122 10.69 3.02 -8.81
CA GLU A 122 9.79 4.11 -9.17
C GLU A 122 10.21 5.48 -8.61
N LEU A 123 11.04 5.54 -7.55
CA LEU A 123 11.49 6.81 -6.98
C LEU A 123 12.81 7.29 -7.61
N PRO A 124 13.06 8.61 -7.67
CA PRO A 124 14.31 9.14 -8.22
C PRO A 124 15.49 8.97 -7.25
N SER A 125 16.71 9.24 -7.74
CA SER A 125 17.85 9.51 -6.86
C SER A 125 17.75 10.93 -6.31
N GLY A 126 18.07 11.12 -5.03
CA GLY A 126 17.83 12.36 -4.27
C GLY A 126 16.64 12.30 -3.31
N ASN A 127 16.27 13.45 -2.74
CA ASN A 127 15.19 13.61 -1.74
C ASN A 127 14.03 14.47 -2.24
N LEU A 128 13.96 14.74 -3.54
CA LEU A 128 12.84 15.45 -4.15
C LEU A 128 12.21 14.53 -5.19
N TRP A 129 10.89 14.42 -5.15
CA TRP A 129 10.12 13.68 -6.15
C TRP A 129 9.28 14.66 -6.97
N HIS A 130 9.53 14.73 -8.28
CA HIS A 130 8.72 15.48 -9.23
C HIS A 130 7.41 14.73 -9.53
N GLU A 131 6.27 15.39 -9.34
CA GLU A 131 4.95 14.77 -9.47
C GLU A 131 4.17 15.31 -10.67
N GLY A 132 3.95 14.44 -11.66
CA GLY A 132 3.20 14.78 -12.87
C GLY A 132 4.01 15.56 -13.91
N PRO A 133 3.38 16.00 -15.01
CA PRO A 133 4.03 16.77 -16.04
C PRO A 133 4.17 18.24 -15.65
N VAL A 134 5.18 18.92 -16.22
CA VAL A 134 5.27 20.38 -16.17
C VAL A 134 4.17 20.99 -17.04
N LEU A 135 3.47 21.98 -16.50
CA LEU A 135 2.40 22.71 -17.16
C LEU A 135 2.94 24.03 -17.72
N ASN A 136 2.77 24.27 -19.01
CA ASN A 136 3.04 25.58 -19.59
C ASN A 136 1.96 26.58 -19.14
N LEU A 137 2.36 27.68 -18.51
CA LEU A 137 1.47 28.72 -18.00
C LEU A 137 1.60 30.04 -18.79
N GLY A 138 2.58 30.13 -19.70
CA GLY A 138 2.86 31.33 -20.49
C GLY A 138 2.67 31.13 -21.99
N LYS A 139 2.14 32.14 -22.68
CA LYS A 139 1.97 32.11 -24.15
C LYS A 139 3.27 31.91 -24.92
N THR A 140 4.39 32.38 -24.37
CA THR A 140 5.73 32.29 -24.97
C THR A 140 6.54 31.09 -24.49
N GLY A 141 5.95 30.20 -23.67
CA GLY A 141 6.64 29.03 -23.11
C GLY A 141 7.70 29.33 -22.04
N ARG A 142 7.84 30.59 -21.60
CA ARG A 142 8.88 31.00 -20.63
C ARG A 142 8.46 30.93 -19.16
N PHE A 143 7.20 30.60 -18.89
CA PHE A 143 6.66 30.48 -17.54
C PHE A 143 5.85 29.20 -17.43
N ALA A 144 6.16 28.38 -16.43
CA ALA A 144 5.58 27.08 -16.24
C ALA A 144 5.37 26.79 -14.75
N GLY A 145 4.56 25.78 -14.46
CA GLY A 145 4.32 25.29 -13.10
C GLY A 145 4.39 23.77 -13.03
N THR A 146 4.79 23.24 -11.89
CA THR A 146 4.77 21.80 -11.62
C THR A 146 4.56 21.52 -10.13
N HIS A 147 4.37 20.26 -9.75
CA HIS A 147 4.32 19.82 -8.37
C HIS A 147 5.58 19.04 -8.00
N ILE A 148 6.11 19.31 -6.81
CA ILE A 148 7.16 18.52 -6.19
C ILE A 148 6.68 17.98 -4.85
N LEU A 149 7.27 16.87 -4.44
CA LEU A 149 7.12 16.26 -3.13
C LEU A 149 8.49 16.25 -2.44
N VAL A 150 8.56 16.78 -1.21
CA VAL A 150 9.78 16.87 -0.41
C VAL A 150 9.55 16.34 1.01
N PRO A 151 10.56 15.84 1.72
CA PRO A 151 10.43 15.42 3.11
C PRO A 151 9.82 16.54 3.98
N ARG A 152 8.80 16.21 4.78
CA ARG A 152 8.10 17.21 5.62
C ARG A 152 8.99 17.82 6.70
N GLY A 153 10.05 17.11 7.10
CA GLY A 153 11.01 17.58 8.11
C GLY A 153 10.50 17.50 9.56
N GLY A 154 9.43 16.71 9.81
CA GLY A 154 8.90 16.42 11.14
C GLY A 154 9.18 14.98 11.59
N VAL A 155 8.36 14.50 12.53
CA VAL A 155 8.37 13.14 13.11
C VAL A 155 7.04 12.45 12.85
N ALA A 156 7.07 11.16 12.49
CA ALA A 156 5.89 10.33 12.35
C ALA A 156 5.63 9.54 13.65
N VAL A 157 4.49 9.79 14.30
CA VAL A 157 4.07 9.05 15.49
C VAL A 157 3.06 7.98 15.09
N HIS A 158 3.43 6.70 15.27
CA HIS A 158 2.60 5.55 14.91
C HIS A 158 2.03 4.91 16.19
N ILE A 159 0.75 5.14 16.46
CA ILE A 159 0.02 4.53 17.59
C ILE A 159 -0.72 3.30 17.05
N ASN A 160 -0.26 2.10 17.44
CA ASN A 160 -0.67 0.85 16.82
C ASN A 160 -1.59 0.02 17.74
N ALA A 161 -2.43 -0.79 17.11
CA ALA A 161 -3.32 -1.74 17.77
C ALA A 161 -2.59 -3.01 18.24
N PHE A 162 -3.29 -3.88 18.97
CA PHE A 162 -2.74 -5.10 19.57
C PHE A 162 -2.66 -6.29 18.59
N ASN A 163 -3.41 -6.26 17.50
CA ASN A 163 -3.65 -7.39 16.62
C ASN A 163 -2.44 -7.76 15.76
N PHE A 164 -1.69 -6.76 15.30
CA PHE A 164 -0.51 -6.92 14.45
C PHE A 164 0.70 -6.15 15.00
N PRO A 165 1.35 -6.64 16.07
CA PRO A 165 2.46 -5.95 16.72
C PRO A 165 3.69 -5.74 15.82
N ILE A 166 3.89 -6.62 14.82
CA ILE A 166 5.01 -6.52 13.87
C ILE A 166 4.55 -5.84 12.59
N TRP A 167 3.53 -6.40 11.92
CA TRP A 167 3.07 -5.88 10.64
C TRP A 167 2.62 -4.43 10.78
N GLY A 168 1.81 -4.08 11.79
CA GLY A 168 1.30 -2.73 11.99
C GLY A 168 2.38 -1.68 12.27
N LEU A 169 3.54 -2.08 12.82
CA LEU A 169 4.70 -1.17 12.91
C LEU A 169 5.41 -1.05 11.57
N LEU A 170 5.71 -2.18 10.93
CA LEU A 170 6.54 -2.21 9.73
C LEU A 170 5.82 -1.64 8.50
N GLU A 171 4.50 -1.79 8.40
CA GLU A 171 3.70 -1.27 7.29
C GLU A 171 3.60 0.26 7.28
N LYS A 172 3.71 0.89 8.47
CA LYS A 172 3.78 2.36 8.62
C LYS A 172 5.20 2.89 8.56
N PHE A 173 6.14 2.14 9.14
CA PHE A 173 7.56 2.46 9.11
C PHE A 173 8.14 2.47 7.70
N ALA A 174 7.80 1.47 6.87
CA ALA A 174 8.36 1.39 5.52
C ALA A 174 8.11 2.64 4.66
N PRO A 175 6.87 3.16 4.50
CA PRO A 175 6.62 4.39 3.76
C PRO A 175 7.18 5.65 4.45
N SER A 176 7.12 5.76 5.78
CA SER A 176 7.66 6.94 6.49
C SER A 176 9.19 7.02 6.41
N PHE A 177 9.87 5.88 6.55
CA PHE A 177 11.30 5.76 6.32
C PHE A 177 11.66 6.09 4.87
N LEU A 178 10.93 5.55 3.89
CA LEU A 178 11.20 5.85 2.48
C LEU A 178 11.05 7.35 2.18
N ALA A 179 10.07 8.02 2.78
CA ALA A 179 9.89 9.48 2.72
C ALA A 179 10.95 10.31 3.46
N GLY A 180 11.85 9.68 4.22
CA GLY A 180 12.89 10.35 5.00
C GLY A 180 12.38 10.96 6.30
N MET A 181 11.31 10.41 6.89
CA MET A 181 10.70 10.89 8.12
C MET A 181 11.05 9.96 9.30
N PRO A 182 11.71 10.45 10.36
CA PRO A 182 11.96 9.64 11.56
C PRO A 182 10.65 9.33 12.26
N CYS A 183 10.58 8.19 12.94
CA CYS A 183 9.33 7.72 13.53
C CYS A 183 9.45 7.28 15.00
N ILE A 184 8.35 7.42 15.72
CA ILE A 184 8.15 6.95 17.09
C ILE A 184 6.97 5.97 17.07
N GLY A 185 7.25 4.68 17.24
CA GLY A 185 6.23 3.64 17.34
C GLY A 185 5.74 3.48 18.78
N LYS A 186 4.43 3.39 18.96
CA LYS A 186 3.77 3.08 20.23
C LYS A 186 2.83 1.89 20.01
N PRO A 187 3.22 0.66 20.37
CA PRO A 187 2.33 -0.50 20.28
C PRO A 187 1.23 -0.46 21.36
N ALA A 188 0.16 -1.24 21.15
CA ALA A 188 -0.79 -1.52 22.22
C ALA A 188 -0.11 -2.36 23.31
N THR A 189 -0.43 -2.06 24.57
CA THR A 189 0.27 -2.64 25.73
C THR A 189 0.17 -4.16 25.78
N ALA A 190 -0.98 -4.73 25.45
CA ALA A 190 -1.29 -6.16 25.58
C ALA A 190 -0.30 -7.09 24.86
N THR A 191 0.22 -6.67 23.71
CA THR A 191 1.10 -7.46 22.85
C THR A 191 2.44 -6.76 22.57
N SER A 192 2.75 -5.73 23.35
CA SER A 192 3.93 -4.88 23.20
C SER A 192 5.27 -5.61 23.32
N TYR A 193 5.31 -6.74 24.03
CA TYR A 193 6.50 -7.60 24.12
C TYR A 193 6.97 -8.13 22.76
N LEU A 194 6.07 -8.29 21.79
CA LEU A 194 6.43 -8.75 20.45
C LEU A 194 7.04 -7.61 19.62
N THR A 195 6.47 -6.41 19.68
CA THR A 195 7.04 -5.21 19.05
C THR A 195 8.39 -4.83 19.65
N GLU A 196 8.56 -4.98 20.97
CA GLU A 196 9.83 -4.73 21.65
C GLU A 196 10.91 -5.71 21.19
N ALA A 197 10.59 -7.00 21.09
CA ALA A 197 11.51 -8.01 20.58
C ALA A 197 11.92 -7.70 19.12
N LEU A 198 10.97 -7.27 18.28
CA LEU A 198 11.28 -6.77 16.93
C LEU A 198 12.23 -5.58 16.97
N MET A 199 11.97 -4.59 17.83
CA MET A 199 12.80 -3.38 17.93
C MET A 199 14.23 -3.70 18.37
N ARG A 200 14.43 -4.67 19.28
CA ARG A 200 15.77 -5.16 19.64
C ARG A 200 16.53 -5.74 18.46
N LEU A 201 15.85 -6.49 17.59
CA LEU A 201 16.46 -7.00 16.36
C LEU A 201 16.83 -5.86 15.40
N ILE A 202 15.93 -4.88 15.24
CA ILE A 202 16.19 -3.72 14.38
C ILE A 202 17.39 -2.90 14.90
N ASP A 203 17.44 -2.60 16.20
CA ASP A 203 18.55 -1.90 16.85
C ASP A 203 19.87 -2.64 16.67
N ALA A 204 19.90 -3.94 16.99
CA ALA A 204 21.08 -4.80 16.85
C ALA A 204 21.61 -4.92 15.41
N SER A 205 20.77 -4.65 14.40
CA SER A 205 21.18 -4.72 12.99
C SER A 205 22.14 -3.59 12.59
N GLY A 206 22.10 -2.43 13.27
CA GLY A 206 22.84 -1.23 12.87
C GLY A 206 22.48 -0.67 11.48
N LEU A 207 21.39 -1.15 10.86
CA LEU A 207 21.02 -0.81 9.49
C LEU A 207 20.32 0.55 9.35
N LEU A 208 19.79 1.10 10.44
CA LEU A 208 19.07 2.38 10.43
C LEU A 208 19.96 3.51 10.98
N PRO A 209 19.87 4.74 10.43
CA PRO A 209 20.46 5.91 11.07
C PRO A 209 19.93 6.07 12.50
N ALA A 210 20.77 6.58 13.40
CA ALA A 210 20.38 6.85 14.78
C ALA A 210 19.16 7.80 14.84
N GLY A 211 18.13 7.43 15.61
CA GLY A 211 16.91 8.23 15.75
C GLY A 211 15.89 8.08 14.60
N ALA A 212 16.16 7.23 13.59
CA ALA A 212 15.20 6.99 12.50
C ALA A 212 13.95 6.21 12.94
N LEU A 213 14.08 5.30 13.92
CA LEU A 213 12.99 4.56 14.55
C LEU A 213 13.22 4.52 16.06
N GLN A 214 12.19 4.90 16.81
CA GLN A 214 12.13 4.83 18.27
C GLN A 214 10.88 4.06 18.69
N LEU A 215 10.88 3.53 19.92
CA LEU A 215 9.80 2.73 20.49
C LEU A 215 9.42 3.23 21.87
N VAL A 216 8.11 3.39 22.10
CA VAL A 216 7.53 3.73 23.40
C VAL A 216 6.66 2.57 23.90
N ILE A 217 7.05 1.96 25.02
CA ILE A 217 6.23 1.00 25.75
C ILE A 217 5.51 1.72 26.89
N GLY A 218 4.18 1.72 26.86
CA GLY A 218 3.35 2.39 27.88
C GLY A 218 2.35 3.39 27.28
N PRO A 219 1.78 4.30 28.08
CA PRO A 219 0.88 5.34 27.59
C PRO A 219 1.61 6.39 26.74
N THR A 220 0.87 7.21 26.01
CA THR A 220 1.44 8.30 25.19
C THR A 220 1.88 9.51 26.01
N GLY A 221 1.43 9.66 27.27
CA GLY A 221 1.76 10.81 28.11
C GLY A 221 1.50 12.14 27.39
N ASP A 222 2.47 13.05 27.47
CA ASP A 222 2.50 14.36 26.80
C ASP A 222 3.16 14.32 25.41
N LEU A 223 3.41 13.13 24.82
CA LEU A 223 4.05 12.99 23.50
C LEU A 223 3.40 13.86 22.42
N LEU A 224 2.07 13.94 22.42
CA LEU A 224 1.31 14.70 21.42
C LEU A 224 1.41 16.22 21.65
N ASP A 225 1.78 16.67 22.85
CA ASP A 225 1.98 18.09 23.17
C ASP A 225 3.29 18.64 22.59
N HIS A 226 4.25 17.77 22.25
CA HIS A 226 5.57 18.14 21.70
C HIS A 226 5.60 18.21 20.17
N LEU A 227 4.48 17.95 19.50
CA LEU A 227 4.38 17.91 18.04
C LEU A 227 4.12 19.30 17.41
N ASP A 228 4.55 19.49 16.16
CA ASP A 228 4.33 20.69 15.35
C ASP A 228 3.71 20.35 13.97
N GLY A 229 3.38 21.37 13.16
CA GLY A 229 2.65 21.19 11.90
C GLY A 229 3.37 20.37 10.80
N ARG A 230 4.65 20.04 10.98
CA ARG A 230 5.42 19.16 10.08
C ARG A 230 5.30 17.69 10.44
N ASP A 231 4.83 17.38 11.64
CA ASP A 231 4.69 16.01 12.13
C ASP A 231 3.47 15.32 11.54
N VAL A 232 3.38 13.99 11.69
CA VAL A 232 2.22 13.17 11.29
C VAL A 232 1.89 12.24 12.44
N VAL A 233 0.61 12.07 12.74
CA VAL A 233 0.12 11.04 13.67
C VAL A 233 -0.69 10.04 12.87
N THR A 234 -0.38 8.75 13.02
CA THR A 234 -1.19 7.65 12.47
C THR A 234 -1.66 6.76 13.61
N PHE A 235 -2.96 6.53 13.69
CA PHE A 235 -3.59 5.75 14.75
C PHE A 235 -4.31 4.53 14.15
N THR A 236 -4.08 3.35 14.73
CA THR A 236 -4.93 2.16 14.54
C THR A 236 -5.48 1.70 15.88
N GLY A 237 -6.79 1.56 16.01
CA GLY A 237 -7.46 1.10 17.23
C GLY A 237 -8.95 1.43 17.24
N SER A 238 -9.56 1.55 18.42
CA SER A 238 -11.01 1.79 18.47
C SER A 238 -11.43 3.17 17.98
N ALA A 239 -12.64 3.27 17.42
CA ALA A 239 -13.20 4.52 16.92
C ALA A 239 -13.28 5.62 18.01
N ASP A 240 -13.64 5.23 19.24
CA ASP A 240 -13.71 6.15 20.38
C ASP A 240 -12.34 6.74 20.75
N THR A 241 -11.29 5.93 20.68
CA THR A 241 -9.92 6.40 20.96
C THR A 241 -9.44 7.30 19.83
N ALA A 242 -9.71 6.93 18.57
CA ALA A 242 -9.40 7.78 17.41
C ALA A 242 -10.07 9.16 17.54
N ALA A 243 -11.35 9.20 17.93
CA ALA A 243 -12.10 10.43 18.12
C ALA A 243 -11.49 11.32 19.20
N LYS A 244 -11.12 10.74 20.34
CA LYS A 244 -10.44 11.46 21.45
C LYS A 244 -9.09 12.04 21.02
N LEU A 245 -8.28 11.26 20.31
CA LEU A 245 -6.96 11.71 19.84
C LEU A 245 -7.07 12.77 18.75
N ARG A 246 -8.04 12.65 17.82
CA ARG A 246 -8.24 13.59 16.72
C ARG A 246 -8.51 15.02 17.20
N VAL A 247 -9.20 15.17 18.33
CA VAL A 247 -9.53 16.48 18.92
C VAL A 247 -8.49 16.99 19.92
N HIS A 248 -7.33 16.34 20.00
CA HIS A 248 -6.25 16.75 20.89
C HIS A 248 -5.85 18.22 20.63
N PRO A 249 -5.81 19.09 21.65
CA PRO A 249 -5.63 20.54 21.46
C PRO A 249 -4.40 20.89 20.63
N ASN A 250 -3.26 20.23 20.88
CA ASN A 250 -2.04 20.48 20.13
C ASN A 250 -2.14 20.08 18.64
N LEU A 251 -2.77 18.94 18.34
CA LEU A 251 -2.92 18.47 16.95
C LEU A 251 -3.81 19.41 16.15
N VAL A 252 -4.93 19.83 16.74
CA VAL A 252 -5.86 20.79 16.13
C VAL A 252 -5.20 22.16 15.96
N ARG A 253 -4.52 22.67 16.99
CA ARG A 253 -3.86 23.98 16.97
C ARG A 253 -2.80 24.09 15.87
N HIS A 254 -2.04 23.01 15.65
CA HIS A 254 -0.95 22.98 14.68
C HIS A 254 -1.34 22.35 13.33
N SER A 255 -2.61 21.97 13.15
CA SER A 255 -3.10 21.27 11.96
C SER A 255 -2.25 20.05 11.61
N VAL A 256 -1.83 19.30 12.63
CA VAL A 256 -1.02 18.09 12.46
C VAL A 256 -1.89 17.04 11.75
N PRO A 257 -1.48 16.51 10.58
CA PRO A 257 -2.20 15.43 9.94
C PRO A 257 -2.39 14.23 10.87
N PHE A 258 -3.65 13.84 11.05
CA PHE A 258 -4.06 12.71 11.87
C PHE A 258 -4.75 11.67 10.99
N ASN A 259 -4.04 10.60 10.67
CA ASN A 259 -4.60 9.44 9.99
C ASN A 259 -5.18 8.48 11.02
N ALA A 260 -6.40 8.00 10.80
CA ALA A 260 -7.01 6.99 11.65
C ALA A 260 -7.51 5.81 10.82
N GLU A 261 -7.16 4.64 11.28
CA GLU A 261 -7.80 3.38 10.96
C GLU A 261 -8.55 2.91 12.23
N ALA A 262 -9.86 2.69 12.10
CA ALA A 262 -10.71 2.36 13.22
C ALA A 262 -11.54 1.09 12.98
N ASP A 263 -12.37 0.75 13.96
CA ASP A 263 -13.36 -0.33 13.91
C ASP A 263 -14.14 -0.33 12.58
N SER A 264 -14.42 -1.50 12.02
CA SER A 264 -14.97 -1.63 10.67
C SER A 264 -15.87 -2.84 10.52
N LEU A 265 -17.12 -2.60 10.11
CA LEU A 265 -18.10 -3.65 9.83
C LEU A 265 -18.00 -4.12 8.37
N ASN A 266 -16.88 -4.77 8.05
CA ASN A 266 -16.60 -5.33 6.72
C ASN A 266 -17.68 -6.32 6.31
N CYS A 267 -18.02 -6.31 5.02
CA CYS A 267 -19.08 -7.16 4.47
C CYS A 267 -18.55 -8.18 3.45
N ALA A 268 -19.25 -9.30 3.35
CA ALA A 268 -19.16 -10.21 2.22
C ALA A 268 -20.55 -10.40 1.63
N ILE A 269 -20.69 -10.16 0.33
CA ILE A 269 -21.93 -10.21 -0.42
C ILE A 269 -21.89 -11.42 -1.34
N LEU A 270 -22.89 -12.30 -1.22
CA LEU A 270 -23.16 -13.35 -2.21
C LEU A 270 -24.16 -12.79 -3.22
N ALA A 271 -23.81 -12.78 -4.49
CA ALA A 271 -24.70 -12.30 -5.54
C ALA A 271 -25.83 -13.31 -5.85
N PRO A 272 -26.98 -12.85 -6.39
CA PRO A 272 -28.15 -13.69 -6.55
C PRO A 272 -28.03 -14.69 -7.72
N ASP A 273 -27.07 -14.48 -8.62
CA ASP A 273 -26.70 -15.40 -9.69
C ASP A 273 -25.99 -16.67 -9.19
N VAL A 274 -25.57 -16.70 -7.91
CA VAL A 274 -24.89 -17.85 -7.30
C VAL A 274 -25.89 -18.77 -6.59
N THR A 275 -25.82 -20.05 -6.96
CA THR A 275 -26.61 -21.15 -6.40
C THR A 275 -25.73 -22.09 -5.58
N PRO A 276 -26.28 -22.93 -4.68
CA PRO A 276 -25.49 -23.87 -3.89
C PRO A 276 -24.68 -24.88 -4.71
N ASP A 277 -25.05 -25.12 -5.98
CA ASP A 277 -24.36 -26.04 -6.88
C ASP A 277 -23.17 -25.38 -7.60
N ASP A 278 -23.05 -24.05 -7.55
CA ASP A 278 -21.95 -23.31 -8.17
C ASP A 278 -20.69 -23.34 -7.28
N GLU A 279 -19.51 -23.33 -7.90
CA GLU A 279 -18.22 -23.29 -7.21
C GLU A 279 -18.10 -22.05 -6.30
N GLU A 280 -18.62 -20.92 -6.78
CA GLU A 280 -18.66 -19.62 -6.09
C GLU A 280 -19.33 -19.70 -4.72
N PHE A 281 -20.35 -20.54 -4.57
CA PHE A 281 -20.97 -20.75 -3.27
C PHE A 281 -19.96 -21.37 -2.30
N GLY A 282 -19.27 -22.43 -2.72
CA GLY A 282 -18.19 -23.05 -1.93
C GLY A 282 -17.07 -22.06 -1.59
N LEU A 283 -16.68 -21.22 -2.54
CA LEU A 283 -15.68 -20.16 -2.35
C LEU A 283 -16.13 -19.12 -1.31
N PHE A 284 -17.38 -18.67 -1.38
CA PHE A 284 -17.97 -17.74 -0.40
C PHE A 284 -17.94 -18.32 1.02
N ILE A 285 -18.39 -19.56 1.19
CA ILE A 285 -18.38 -20.25 2.49
C ILE A 285 -16.95 -20.41 3.02
N LYS A 286 -16.00 -20.75 2.14
CA LYS A 286 -14.57 -20.87 2.49
C LYS A 286 -13.98 -19.55 2.94
N GLU A 287 -14.24 -18.47 2.21
CA GLU A 287 -13.73 -17.12 2.49
C GLU A 287 -14.24 -16.61 3.84
N VAL A 288 -15.57 -16.66 4.04
CA VAL A 288 -16.21 -16.20 5.28
C VAL A 288 -15.68 -16.97 6.49
N ALA A 289 -15.65 -18.30 6.44
CA ALA A 289 -15.15 -19.11 7.55
C ALA A 289 -13.66 -18.86 7.84
N ARG A 290 -12.84 -18.65 6.80
CA ARG A 290 -11.42 -18.30 6.98
C ARG A 290 -11.27 -16.95 7.67
N GLU A 291 -12.01 -15.94 7.26
CA GLU A 291 -11.93 -14.59 7.85
C GLU A 291 -12.45 -14.52 9.29
N MET A 292 -13.46 -15.32 9.61
CA MET A 292 -13.94 -15.48 10.99
C MET A 292 -12.89 -16.08 11.93
N THR A 293 -12.01 -16.95 11.42
CA THR A 293 -11.18 -17.82 12.26
C THR A 293 -9.70 -17.49 12.24
N THR A 294 -9.19 -16.89 11.16
CA THR A 294 -7.82 -16.39 11.09
C THR A 294 -7.60 -15.35 12.18
N LYS A 295 -6.56 -15.53 13.01
CA LYS A 295 -6.27 -14.73 14.20
C LYS A 295 -7.46 -14.62 15.16
N ALA A 296 -8.29 -15.66 15.26
CA ALA A 296 -9.53 -15.63 16.03
C ALA A 296 -10.42 -14.42 15.68
N GLY A 297 -10.45 -14.03 14.40
CA GLY A 297 -11.22 -12.90 13.90
C GLY A 297 -10.70 -11.53 14.36
N GLN A 298 -9.53 -11.42 15.01
CA GLN A 298 -8.96 -10.16 15.49
C GLN A 298 -8.22 -9.39 14.38
N LYS A 299 -8.78 -9.34 13.18
CA LYS A 299 -8.28 -8.52 12.07
C LYS A 299 -9.26 -7.38 11.85
N CYS A 300 -8.74 -6.17 11.67
CA CYS A 300 -9.54 -5.00 11.28
C CYS A 300 -10.29 -5.24 9.97
N THR A 301 -9.75 -6.09 9.10
CA THR A 301 -10.36 -6.51 7.84
C THR A 301 -11.23 -7.77 7.96
N ALA A 302 -11.48 -8.37 9.12
CA ALA A 302 -12.28 -9.60 9.17
C ALA A 302 -13.75 -9.33 8.76
N ILE A 303 -14.38 -10.30 8.08
CA ILE A 303 -15.79 -10.21 7.66
C ILE A 303 -16.69 -10.20 8.90
N ARG A 304 -17.48 -9.14 9.07
CA ARG A 304 -18.42 -8.99 10.21
C ARG A 304 -19.88 -9.18 9.77
N ARG A 305 -20.20 -8.83 8.53
CA ARG A 305 -21.55 -8.90 7.97
C ARG A 305 -21.55 -9.77 6.71
N ILE A 306 -22.39 -10.79 6.70
CA ILE A 306 -22.51 -11.74 5.59
C ILE A 306 -23.87 -11.49 4.96
N ILE A 307 -23.89 -10.91 3.76
CA ILE A 307 -25.10 -10.43 3.09
C ILE A 307 -25.43 -11.40 1.94
N VAL A 308 -26.57 -12.07 2.02
CA VAL A 308 -26.94 -13.14 1.09
C VAL A 308 -28.39 -13.00 0.62
N PRO A 309 -28.76 -13.51 -0.58
CA PRO A 309 -30.14 -13.49 -1.01
C PRO A 309 -31.02 -14.23 -0.01
N ARG A 310 -32.24 -13.73 0.25
CA ARG A 310 -33.21 -14.36 1.18
C ARG A 310 -33.33 -15.87 0.98
N GLN A 311 -33.42 -16.31 -0.27
CA GLN A 311 -33.58 -17.71 -0.65
C GLN A 311 -32.33 -18.58 -0.39
N ARG A 312 -31.18 -17.99 -0.10
CA ARG A 312 -29.91 -18.68 0.19
C ARG A 312 -29.56 -18.65 1.67
N LEU A 313 -30.33 -17.95 2.50
CA LEU A 313 -30.03 -17.72 3.91
C LEU A 313 -29.77 -19.03 4.68
N ASP A 314 -30.70 -19.98 4.59
CA ASP A 314 -30.60 -21.24 5.34
C ASP A 314 -29.47 -22.13 4.82
N ALA A 315 -29.30 -22.21 3.49
CA ALA A 315 -28.22 -22.98 2.87
C ALA A 315 -26.84 -22.45 3.28
N VAL A 316 -26.66 -21.13 3.31
CA VAL A 316 -25.42 -20.49 3.77
C VAL A 316 -25.21 -20.72 5.26
N ALA A 317 -26.24 -20.56 6.08
CA ALA A 317 -26.14 -20.79 7.53
C ALA A 317 -25.71 -22.23 7.84
N GLN A 318 -26.32 -23.22 7.18
CA GLN A 318 -25.98 -24.63 7.34
C GLN A 318 -24.54 -24.92 6.89
N ALA A 319 -24.14 -24.46 5.70
CA ALA A 319 -22.81 -24.70 5.15
C ALA A 319 -21.70 -24.04 6.00
N LEU A 320 -21.93 -22.80 6.47
CA LEU A 320 -21.02 -22.14 7.41
C LEU A 320 -20.94 -22.89 8.73
N GLY A 321 -22.06 -23.32 9.31
CA GLY A 321 -22.07 -24.10 10.55
C GLY A 321 -21.25 -25.38 10.44
N GLN A 322 -21.46 -26.16 9.37
CA GLN A 322 -20.70 -27.38 9.09
C GLN A 322 -19.19 -27.12 8.95
N ARG A 323 -18.81 -26.04 8.27
CA ARG A 323 -17.40 -25.67 8.10
C ARG A 323 -16.76 -25.20 9.40
N LEU A 324 -17.47 -24.38 10.19
CA LEU A 324 -17.00 -23.89 11.48
C LEU A 324 -16.90 -25.02 12.52
N ALA A 325 -17.71 -26.08 12.42
CA ALA A 325 -17.62 -27.27 13.27
C ALA A 325 -16.26 -27.99 13.18
N GLN A 326 -15.55 -27.83 12.06
CA GLN A 326 -14.24 -28.45 11.82
C GLN A 326 -13.08 -27.64 12.40
N VAL A 327 -13.34 -26.46 12.95
CA VAL A 327 -12.32 -25.55 13.46
C VAL A 327 -12.00 -25.91 14.91
N THR A 328 -10.89 -26.62 15.10
CA THR A 328 -10.40 -26.94 16.44
C THR A 328 -9.77 -25.70 17.07
N VAL A 329 -10.24 -25.31 18.25
CA VAL A 329 -9.76 -24.15 19.01
C VAL A 329 -9.00 -24.61 20.24
N GLY A 330 -7.83 -24.04 20.47
CA GLY A 330 -6.98 -24.50 21.57
C GLY A 330 -5.61 -23.87 21.61
N ASP A 331 -4.74 -24.44 22.44
CA ASP A 331 -3.33 -24.09 22.50
C ASP A 331 -2.68 -24.28 21.11
N PRO A 332 -2.12 -23.20 20.51
CA PRO A 332 -1.37 -23.27 19.25
C PRO A 332 -0.27 -24.35 19.17
N ALA A 333 0.25 -24.82 20.30
CA ALA A 333 1.27 -25.86 20.35
C ALA A 333 0.72 -27.29 20.15
N VAL A 334 -0.60 -27.49 20.28
CA VAL A 334 -1.24 -28.79 20.12
C VAL A 334 -1.51 -29.08 18.64
N GLU A 335 -1.10 -30.26 18.17
CA GLU A 335 -1.35 -30.71 16.80
C GLU A 335 -2.86 -30.74 16.50
N GLY A 336 -3.25 -30.27 15.31
CA GLY A 336 -4.65 -30.25 14.90
C GLY A 336 -5.39 -28.95 15.25
N VAL A 337 -4.89 -28.14 16.18
CA VAL A 337 -5.47 -26.81 16.45
C VAL A 337 -5.39 -25.93 15.21
N ARG A 338 -6.47 -25.22 14.91
CA ARG A 338 -6.63 -24.34 13.73
C ARG A 338 -6.89 -22.88 14.11
N MET A 339 -7.43 -22.63 15.29
CA MET A 339 -7.66 -21.29 15.82
C MET A 339 -7.14 -21.20 17.26
N GLY A 340 -6.44 -20.12 17.58
CA GLY A 340 -5.93 -19.89 18.92
C GLY A 340 -6.84 -19.00 19.79
N ALA A 341 -6.24 -18.27 20.72
CA ALA A 341 -6.94 -17.40 21.66
C ALA A 341 -7.08 -15.96 21.14
N LEU A 342 -7.98 -15.18 21.76
CA LEU A 342 -7.98 -13.72 21.64
C LEU A 342 -6.77 -13.15 22.39
N ALA A 343 -6.31 -11.95 22.03
CA ALA A 343 -5.08 -11.35 22.56
C ALA A 343 -5.04 -11.12 24.09
N SER A 344 -6.18 -11.05 24.78
CA SER A 344 -6.24 -10.91 26.26
C SER A 344 -7.64 -11.18 26.81
N HIS A 345 -7.75 -11.40 28.13
CA HIS A 345 -9.05 -11.51 28.80
C HIS A 345 -9.90 -10.23 28.72
N ALA A 346 -9.28 -9.05 28.67
CA ALA A 346 -10.02 -7.81 28.43
C ALA A 346 -10.72 -7.86 27.06
N GLN A 347 -10.01 -8.29 26.02
CA GLN A 347 -10.61 -8.49 24.69
C GLN A 347 -11.66 -9.59 24.68
N GLN A 348 -11.47 -10.67 25.42
CA GLN A 348 -12.49 -11.73 25.57
C GLN A 348 -13.78 -11.20 26.20
N ALA A 349 -13.68 -10.39 27.27
CA ALA A 349 -14.82 -9.76 27.92
C ALA A 349 -15.50 -8.75 27.00
N ASP A 350 -14.73 -7.93 26.28
CA ASP A 350 -15.25 -6.98 25.29
C ASP A 350 -16.04 -7.70 24.21
N VAL A 351 -15.48 -8.76 23.60
CA VAL A 351 -16.18 -9.57 22.58
C VAL A 351 -17.47 -10.15 23.13
N ALA A 352 -17.46 -10.72 24.34
CA ALA A 352 -18.65 -11.28 24.97
C ALA A 352 -19.75 -10.21 25.17
N ALA A 353 -19.38 -9.00 25.59
CA ALA A 353 -20.30 -7.88 25.76
C ALA A 353 -20.90 -7.43 24.42
N GLN A 354 -20.10 -7.35 23.35
CA GLN A 354 -20.62 -6.97 22.03
C GLN A 354 -21.53 -8.06 21.44
N VAL A 355 -21.22 -9.34 21.65
CA VAL A 355 -22.12 -10.45 21.28
C VAL A 355 -23.46 -10.34 22.00
N ALA A 356 -23.45 -10.05 23.31
CA ALA A 356 -24.70 -9.86 24.06
C ALA A 356 -25.56 -8.72 23.51
N ARG A 357 -24.94 -7.61 23.08
CA ARG A 357 -25.64 -6.50 22.41
C ARG A 357 -26.21 -6.93 21.06
N LEU A 358 -25.43 -7.62 20.23
CA LEU A 358 -25.89 -8.10 18.92
C LEU A 358 -27.05 -9.09 19.04
N MET A 359 -27.05 -9.94 20.07
CA MET A 359 -28.13 -10.91 20.32
C MET A 359 -29.48 -10.28 20.67
N ALA A 360 -29.55 -8.98 20.96
CA ALA A 360 -30.82 -8.29 21.12
C ALA A 360 -31.63 -8.21 19.80
N GLN A 361 -30.95 -8.28 18.64
CA GLN A 361 -31.55 -8.15 17.31
C GLN A 361 -31.14 -9.26 16.34
N ALA A 362 -30.38 -10.25 16.81
CA ALA A 362 -29.94 -11.38 16.02
C ALA A 362 -30.05 -12.67 16.84
N GLU A 363 -30.37 -13.76 16.17
CA GLU A 363 -30.33 -15.09 16.79
C GLU A 363 -28.98 -15.75 16.55
N ARG A 364 -28.58 -16.65 17.44
CA ARG A 364 -27.38 -17.45 17.24
C ARG A 364 -27.73 -18.69 16.44
N VAL A 365 -27.14 -18.85 15.26
CA VAL A 365 -27.36 -20.00 14.37
C VAL A 365 -26.22 -21.01 14.42
N TRP A 366 -25.03 -20.61 14.89
CA TRP A 366 -23.93 -21.53 15.18
C TRP A 366 -23.06 -21.04 16.35
N GLY A 367 -22.49 -21.98 17.09
CA GLY A 367 -21.63 -21.75 18.26
C GLY A 367 -22.37 -21.81 19.60
N GLY A 368 -21.69 -22.27 20.66
CA GLY A 368 -22.23 -22.33 22.03
C GLY A 368 -21.91 -21.09 22.87
N PRO A 369 -22.51 -20.91 24.06
CA PRO A 369 -22.11 -19.87 25.01
C PRO A 369 -20.61 -19.97 25.33
N ALA A 370 -19.93 -18.83 25.42
CA ALA A 370 -18.49 -18.81 25.73
C ALA A 370 -18.16 -19.48 27.07
N ALA A 371 -19.09 -19.43 28.05
CA ALA A 371 -18.94 -20.08 29.36
C ALA A 371 -18.84 -21.61 29.29
N ASP A 372 -19.49 -22.22 28.29
CA ASP A 372 -19.54 -23.68 28.10
C ASP A 372 -18.41 -24.16 27.18
N PHE A 373 -17.63 -23.24 26.64
CA PHE A 373 -16.57 -23.55 25.69
C PHE A 373 -15.37 -24.20 26.38
N ARG A 374 -14.84 -25.27 25.77
CA ARG A 374 -13.71 -26.04 26.30
C ARG A 374 -12.63 -26.15 25.22
N PRO A 375 -11.67 -25.20 25.16
CA PRO A 375 -10.56 -25.22 24.21
C PRO A 375 -9.58 -26.38 24.50
N VAL A 376 -8.97 -26.93 23.44
CA VAL A 376 -8.02 -28.05 23.51
C VAL A 376 -6.66 -27.60 24.03
N GLY A 377 -6.07 -28.31 24.99
CA GLY A 377 -4.70 -28.07 25.48
C GLY A 377 -4.62 -27.91 27.00
N GLU A 378 -3.41 -27.91 27.54
CA GLU A 378 -3.16 -27.76 28.97
C GLU A 378 -3.16 -26.27 29.38
N GLY A 379 -3.86 -25.93 30.46
CA GLY A 379 -3.90 -24.56 30.99
C GLY A 379 -4.80 -23.61 30.20
N THR A 380 -5.54 -24.11 29.21
CA THR A 380 -6.42 -23.31 28.36
C THR A 380 -7.63 -22.75 29.10
N GLU A 381 -7.97 -23.31 30.28
CA GLU A 381 -8.96 -22.77 31.21
C GLU A 381 -8.59 -21.37 31.74
N ALA A 382 -7.29 -21.04 31.75
CA ALA A 382 -6.76 -19.73 32.11
C ALA A 382 -6.45 -18.87 30.87
N GLY A 383 -6.86 -19.28 29.68
CA GLY A 383 -6.65 -18.58 28.41
C GLY A 383 -7.84 -17.74 27.97
N ALA A 384 -7.60 -16.81 27.05
CA ALA A 384 -8.59 -15.89 26.51
C ALA A 384 -9.28 -16.43 25.24
N PHE A 385 -9.81 -17.66 25.31
CA PHE A 385 -10.44 -18.31 24.15
C PHE A 385 -11.89 -17.88 23.94
N PHE A 386 -12.33 -17.88 22.68
CA PHE A 386 -13.72 -17.58 22.30
C PHE A 386 -14.17 -18.49 21.15
N PRO A 387 -15.38 -19.10 21.22
CA PRO A 387 -15.86 -19.98 20.16
C PRO A 387 -16.24 -19.19 18.89
N PRO A 388 -16.00 -19.72 17.67
CA PRO A 388 -16.59 -19.16 16.46
C PRO A 388 -18.11 -19.06 16.62
N THR A 389 -18.66 -17.87 16.42
CA THR A 389 -20.07 -17.56 16.67
C THR A 389 -20.69 -16.96 15.42
N LEU A 390 -21.68 -17.65 14.84
CA LEU A 390 -22.46 -17.14 13.72
C LEU A 390 -23.82 -16.67 14.22
N LEU A 391 -24.10 -15.39 14.02
CA LEU A 391 -25.40 -14.79 14.29
C LEU A 391 -26.21 -14.69 12.99
N CYS A 392 -27.52 -14.55 13.09
CA CYS A 392 -28.42 -14.30 11.97
C CYS A 392 -29.40 -13.18 12.34
N ALA A 393 -29.39 -12.10 11.56
CA ALA A 393 -30.38 -11.04 11.62
C ALA A 393 -31.40 -11.27 10.50
N ARG A 394 -32.63 -11.66 10.87
CA ARG A 394 -33.70 -11.95 9.90
C ARG A 394 -34.33 -10.70 9.29
N ASP A 395 -34.35 -9.60 10.06
CA ASP A 395 -34.78 -8.28 9.59
C ASP A 395 -33.63 -7.26 9.69
N PRO A 396 -32.60 -7.36 8.83
CA PRO A 396 -31.46 -6.45 8.85
C PRO A 396 -31.82 -5.06 8.27
N ALA A 397 -33.02 -4.89 7.70
CA ALA A 397 -33.51 -3.63 7.15
C ALA A 397 -34.35 -2.82 8.15
N GLY A 398 -34.70 -3.40 9.30
CA GLY A 398 -35.45 -2.75 10.37
C GLY A 398 -34.84 -1.47 10.91
N THR A 399 -35.61 -0.79 11.78
CA THR A 399 -35.27 0.51 12.36
C THR A 399 -34.14 0.44 13.39
N ASP A 400 -33.88 -0.73 13.97
CA ASP A 400 -32.75 -0.93 14.87
C ASP A 400 -31.46 -1.16 14.05
N ASP A 401 -30.46 -0.30 14.28
CA ASP A 401 -29.19 -0.32 13.55
C ASP A 401 -28.08 -1.09 14.29
N THR A 402 -28.40 -1.83 15.35
CA THR A 402 -27.42 -2.52 16.20
C THR A 402 -26.46 -3.40 15.39
N VAL A 403 -26.97 -4.21 14.46
CA VAL A 403 -26.16 -5.12 13.64
C VAL A 403 -25.30 -4.42 12.58
N HIS A 404 -25.56 -3.13 12.33
CA HIS A 404 -24.78 -2.26 11.44
C HIS A 404 -23.94 -1.23 12.19
N SER A 405 -23.96 -1.25 13.53
CA SER A 405 -23.26 -0.27 14.37
C SER A 405 -22.36 -0.89 15.44
N VAL A 406 -22.58 -2.15 15.82
CA VAL A 406 -21.81 -2.87 16.84
C VAL A 406 -20.87 -3.88 16.19
N GLU A 407 -19.57 -3.75 16.46
CA GLU A 407 -18.57 -4.74 16.08
C GLU A 407 -18.13 -5.57 17.29
N ALA A 408 -18.22 -6.90 17.18
CA ALA A 408 -17.54 -7.83 18.08
C ALA A 408 -16.18 -8.22 17.49
N PHE A 409 -15.09 -7.67 18.03
CA PHE A 409 -13.72 -7.84 17.51
C PHE A 409 -13.10 -9.21 17.86
N GLY A 410 -13.72 -10.28 17.37
CA GLY A 410 -13.35 -11.68 17.60
C GLY A 410 -13.92 -12.58 16.50
N PRO A 411 -14.09 -13.89 16.74
CA PRO A 411 -14.53 -14.83 15.72
C PRO A 411 -16.06 -14.81 15.59
N VAL A 412 -16.62 -13.63 15.31
CA VAL A 412 -18.06 -13.35 15.28
C VAL A 412 -18.44 -12.66 13.98
N SER A 413 -19.48 -13.17 13.31
CA SER A 413 -20.09 -12.54 12.15
C SER A 413 -21.61 -12.72 12.17
N THR A 414 -22.32 -11.78 11.55
CA THR A 414 -23.78 -11.79 11.45
C THR A 414 -24.20 -12.02 10.00
N LEU A 415 -24.97 -13.08 9.78
CA LEU A 415 -25.65 -13.39 8.52
C LEU A 415 -26.91 -12.53 8.37
N MET A 416 -27.14 -12.01 7.16
CA MET A 416 -28.18 -11.05 6.85
C MET A 416 -28.78 -11.39 5.49
N ALA A 417 -30.10 -11.45 5.41
CA ALA A 417 -30.80 -11.62 4.14
C ALA A 417 -31.07 -10.27 3.46
N TYR A 418 -30.96 -10.23 2.13
CA TYR A 418 -31.51 -9.16 1.30
C TYR A 418 -32.52 -9.71 0.29
N GLU A 419 -33.47 -8.87 -0.10
CA GLU A 419 -34.44 -9.17 -1.16
C GLU A 419 -33.83 -8.85 -2.53
N SER A 420 -34.06 -9.73 -3.51
CA SER A 420 -33.62 -9.55 -4.89
C SER A 420 -34.80 -9.72 -5.84
N ALA A 421 -34.97 -8.79 -6.79
CA ALA A 421 -36.00 -8.89 -7.83
C ALA A 421 -35.60 -9.82 -9.00
N GLY A 422 -34.33 -10.24 -9.08
CA GLY A 422 -33.81 -11.06 -10.18
C GLY A 422 -32.40 -11.58 -9.93
N ALA A 423 -31.84 -12.30 -10.92
CA ALA A 423 -30.45 -12.76 -10.85
C ALA A 423 -29.43 -11.61 -11.06
N ASP A 424 -29.89 -10.44 -11.47
CA ASP A 424 -29.13 -9.24 -11.79
C ASP A 424 -29.37 -8.07 -10.80
N ASP A 425 -30.12 -8.30 -9.71
CA ASP A 425 -30.45 -7.26 -8.73
C ASP A 425 -29.63 -7.35 -7.43
N LEU A 426 -28.72 -6.39 -7.25
CA LEU A 426 -27.89 -6.24 -6.04
C LEU A 426 -28.27 -5.01 -5.20
N ALA A 427 -29.35 -4.29 -5.54
CA ALA A 427 -29.67 -3.01 -4.89
C ALA A 427 -29.87 -3.16 -3.38
N GLY A 428 -30.62 -4.19 -2.96
CA GLY A 428 -30.82 -4.49 -1.53
C GLY A 428 -29.53 -4.84 -0.79
N ALA A 429 -28.64 -5.62 -1.42
CA ALA A 429 -27.36 -5.99 -0.85
C ALA A 429 -26.43 -4.77 -0.65
N LEU A 430 -26.36 -3.91 -1.66
CA LEU A 430 -25.56 -2.68 -1.63
C LEU A 430 -26.09 -1.68 -0.59
N ALA A 431 -27.41 -1.57 -0.44
CA ALA A 431 -28.04 -0.74 0.60
C ALA A 431 -27.68 -1.24 2.01
N LEU A 432 -27.72 -2.56 2.25
CA LEU A 432 -27.27 -3.13 3.52
C LEU A 432 -25.76 -2.93 3.73
N ALA A 433 -24.93 -3.14 2.70
CA ALA A 433 -23.49 -2.93 2.79
C ALA A 433 -23.16 -1.48 3.23
N ALA A 434 -23.85 -0.50 2.64
CA ALA A 434 -23.73 0.92 2.96
C ALA A 434 -24.10 1.27 4.42
N ARG A 435 -24.99 0.52 5.08
CA ARG A 435 -25.32 0.73 6.51
C ARG A 435 -24.15 0.52 7.46
N GLY A 436 -23.05 -0.11 7.01
CA GLY A 436 -21.80 -0.13 7.76
C GLY A 436 -21.15 1.26 7.95
N GLN A 437 -21.63 2.28 7.22
CA GLN A 437 -21.20 3.69 7.29
C GLN A 437 -19.71 3.90 7.03
N GLY A 438 -19.17 3.16 6.07
CA GLY A 438 -17.73 3.17 5.78
C GLY A 438 -17.03 1.95 6.35
N SER A 439 -16.38 1.15 5.49
CA SER A 439 -15.61 -0.03 5.95
C SER A 439 -14.25 -0.10 5.26
N LEU A 440 -13.31 -0.82 5.87
CA LEU A 440 -11.98 -1.06 5.32
C LEU A 440 -12.06 -1.91 4.05
N VAL A 441 -12.88 -2.97 4.06
CA VAL A 441 -12.99 -3.89 2.92
C VAL A 441 -14.40 -4.47 2.77
N GLY A 442 -14.80 -4.72 1.52
CA GLY A 442 -15.96 -5.53 1.15
C GLY A 442 -15.57 -6.67 0.20
N THR A 443 -16.36 -7.74 0.19
CA THR A 443 -16.27 -8.81 -0.82
C THR A 443 -17.58 -8.90 -1.60
N LEU A 444 -17.48 -9.14 -2.91
CA LEU A 444 -18.57 -9.58 -3.77
C LEU A 444 -18.17 -10.92 -4.39
N VAL A 445 -19.02 -11.92 -4.24
CA VAL A 445 -18.88 -13.22 -4.91
C VAL A 445 -19.99 -13.35 -5.94
N THR A 446 -19.62 -13.45 -7.22
CA THR A 446 -20.53 -13.52 -8.37
C THR A 446 -19.85 -14.21 -9.54
N ARG A 447 -20.62 -14.81 -10.45
CA ARG A 447 -20.14 -15.37 -11.72
C ARG A 447 -20.25 -14.36 -12.87
N SER A 448 -20.89 -13.22 -12.63
CA SER A 448 -21.25 -12.25 -13.67
C SER A 448 -20.32 -11.02 -13.65
N PRO A 449 -19.48 -10.84 -14.68
CA PRO A 449 -18.70 -9.62 -14.85
C PRO A 449 -19.59 -8.36 -14.95
N ALA A 450 -20.80 -8.47 -15.51
CA ALA A 450 -21.73 -7.36 -15.63
C ALA A 450 -22.25 -6.89 -14.26
N LEU A 451 -22.57 -7.84 -13.37
CA LEU A 451 -22.97 -7.50 -11.99
C LEU A 451 -21.82 -6.87 -11.22
N ALA A 452 -20.61 -7.42 -11.33
CA ALA A 452 -19.44 -6.83 -10.70
C ALA A 452 -19.18 -5.40 -11.20
N ALA A 453 -19.25 -5.16 -12.51
CA ALA A 453 -19.06 -3.84 -13.10
C ALA A 453 -20.10 -2.81 -12.64
N GLN A 454 -21.33 -3.24 -12.37
CA GLN A 454 -22.39 -2.39 -11.82
C GLN A 454 -22.21 -2.13 -10.31
N ALA A 455 -21.95 -3.18 -9.53
CA ALA A 455 -21.97 -3.12 -8.07
C ALA A 455 -20.71 -2.45 -7.48
N ILE A 456 -19.54 -2.69 -8.06
CA ILE A 456 -18.26 -2.28 -7.48
C ILE A 456 -18.12 -0.76 -7.37
N PRO A 457 -18.45 0.07 -8.39
CA PRO A 457 -18.39 1.52 -8.25
C PRO A 457 -19.29 2.08 -7.13
N VAL A 458 -20.46 1.47 -6.92
CA VAL A 458 -21.40 1.86 -5.86
C VAL A 458 -20.85 1.48 -4.48
N ALA A 459 -20.39 0.24 -4.31
CA ALA A 459 -19.84 -0.24 -3.05
C ALA A 459 -18.53 0.52 -2.68
N ALA A 460 -17.64 0.74 -3.65
CA ALA A 460 -16.33 1.37 -3.42
C ALA A 460 -16.42 2.82 -2.91
N ALA A 461 -17.57 3.49 -3.06
CA ALA A 461 -17.80 4.81 -2.45
C ALA A 461 -17.77 4.78 -0.91
N LEU A 462 -18.08 3.64 -0.30
CA LEU A 462 -18.12 3.46 1.16
C LEU A 462 -17.17 2.36 1.66
N HIS A 463 -16.51 1.62 0.78
CA HIS A 463 -15.61 0.53 1.15
C HIS A 463 -14.22 0.78 0.59
N GLY A 464 -13.22 0.80 1.48
CA GLY A 464 -11.84 1.14 1.17
C GLY A 464 -11.19 0.28 0.07
N ARG A 465 -11.51 -1.01 0.10
CA ARG A 465 -11.13 -2.01 -0.90
C ARG A 465 -12.31 -2.94 -1.18
N MET A 466 -12.46 -3.36 -2.44
CA MET A 466 -13.40 -4.41 -2.82
C MET A 466 -12.65 -5.63 -3.36
N LEU A 467 -12.93 -6.81 -2.82
CA LEU A 467 -12.54 -8.09 -3.40
C LEU A 467 -13.70 -8.64 -4.24
N VAL A 468 -13.50 -8.81 -5.54
CA VAL A 468 -14.37 -9.63 -6.38
C VAL A 468 -13.77 -11.03 -6.42
N LEU A 469 -14.56 -12.05 -6.08
CA LEU A 469 -14.11 -13.42 -6.02
C LEU A 469 -15.02 -14.32 -6.86
N ASP A 470 -14.41 -15.09 -7.73
CA ASP A 470 -15.01 -16.10 -8.61
C ASP A 470 -14.07 -17.31 -8.72
N ALA A 471 -14.45 -18.32 -9.51
CA ALA A 471 -13.61 -19.50 -9.76
C ALA A 471 -12.24 -19.15 -10.38
N GLU A 472 -12.15 -18.11 -11.20
CA GLU A 472 -10.89 -17.71 -11.87
C GLU A 472 -9.90 -17.06 -10.90
N ALA A 473 -10.37 -16.17 -10.02
CA ALA A 473 -9.52 -15.45 -9.07
C ALA A 473 -9.13 -16.30 -7.85
N ALA A 474 -9.97 -17.26 -7.44
CA ALA A 474 -9.79 -18.01 -6.20
C ALA A 474 -8.46 -18.76 -6.03
N PRO A 475 -7.85 -19.37 -7.06
CA PRO A 475 -6.59 -20.10 -6.92
C PRO A 475 -5.40 -19.23 -6.48
N GLU A 476 -5.37 -17.96 -6.89
CA GLU A 476 -4.27 -17.02 -6.61
C GLU A 476 -4.67 -15.90 -5.64
N SER A 477 -5.94 -15.84 -5.25
CA SER A 477 -6.45 -14.82 -4.34
C SER A 477 -5.74 -14.85 -2.99
N THR A 478 -5.22 -13.70 -2.59
CA THR A 478 -4.65 -13.49 -1.25
C THR A 478 -5.72 -13.36 -0.17
N GLY A 479 -6.99 -13.27 -0.56
CA GLY A 479 -8.13 -13.22 0.33
C GLY A 479 -8.57 -11.83 0.78
N HIS A 480 -9.70 -11.80 1.47
CA HIS A 480 -10.29 -10.61 2.06
C HIS A 480 -9.44 -10.07 3.23
N GLY A 481 -8.77 -10.94 3.98
CA GLY A 481 -8.08 -10.56 5.21
C GLY A 481 -6.61 -10.17 5.08
N SER A 482 -6.11 -10.00 3.85
CA SER A 482 -4.70 -9.72 3.56
C SER A 482 -4.57 -8.35 2.89
N PRO A 483 -4.29 -7.26 3.64
CA PRO A 483 -3.97 -5.97 3.05
C PRO A 483 -2.63 -6.06 2.31
N LEU A 484 -2.64 -5.87 0.98
CA LEU A 484 -1.42 -5.92 0.19
C LEU A 484 -0.70 -4.58 0.21
N PRO A 485 0.63 -4.53 0.37
CA PRO A 485 1.38 -3.26 0.46
C PRO A 485 1.15 -2.28 -0.70
N GLN A 486 0.83 -2.79 -1.88
CA GLN A 486 0.61 -2.00 -3.10
C GLN A 486 -0.84 -1.51 -3.23
N LEU A 487 -1.77 -2.09 -2.48
CA LEU A 487 -3.19 -1.74 -2.49
C LEU A 487 -3.50 -0.90 -1.25
N LYS A 488 -4.45 0.03 -1.39
CA LYS A 488 -4.90 0.89 -0.30
C LYS A 488 -5.45 0.02 0.84
N HIS A 489 -5.07 0.35 2.07
CA HIS A 489 -5.68 -0.11 3.31
C HIS A 489 -6.24 1.10 4.06
N GLY A 490 -7.46 1.04 4.58
CA GLY A 490 -8.17 2.22 5.09
C GLY A 490 -9.48 2.47 4.35
N GLY A 491 -10.41 3.20 4.95
CA GLY A 491 -11.76 3.38 4.42
C GLY A 491 -12.44 4.64 4.98
N PRO A 492 -13.51 5.12 4.33
CA PRO A 492 -14.23 6.33 4.76
C PRO A 492 -15.01 6.08 6.07
N GLY A 493 -15.55 7.15 6.65
CA GLY A 493 -16.54 7.08 7.73
C GLY A 493 -16.04 6.32 8.97
N ARG A 494 -16.78 5.28 9.36
CA ARG A 494 -16.52 4.46 10.56
C ARG A 494 -15.11 3.88 10.59
N ALA A 495 -14.60 3.42 9.44
CA ALA A 495 -13.26 2.86 9.29
C ALA A 495 -12.12 3.87 9.55
N GLY A 496 -12.44 5.15 9.77
CA GLY A 496 -11.52 6.16 10.28
C GLY A 496 -11.28 7.33 9.32
N GLY A 497 -11.56 7.15 8.03
CA GLY A 497 -11.36 8.14 6.97
C GLY A 497 -9.93 8.21 6.41
N GLY A 498 -9.00 7.51 7.05
CA GLY A 498 -7.59 7.47 6.67
C GLY A 498 -7.27 6.51 5.53
N GLU A 499 -6.06 6.65 5.00
CA GLU A 499 -5.47 5.74 4.02
C GLU A 499 -4.04 5.38 4.44
N GLU A 500 -3.73 4.09 4.38
CA GLU A 500 -2.44 3.47 4.63
C GLU A 500 -2.13 2.54 3.43
N LEU A 501 -0.89 2.06 3.33
CA LEU A 501 -0.41 1.27 2.19
C LEU A 501 -0.66 1.94 0.81
N GLY A 502 -1.15 1.21 -0.20
CA GLY A 502 -1.40 1.77 -1.53
C GLY A 502 -0.14 2.08 -2.35
N GLY A 503 0.97 1.40 -2.04
CA GLY A 503 2.26 1.59 -2.68
C GLY A 503 2.83 2.98 -2.38
N LEU A 504 3.25 3.70 -3.42
CA LEU A 504 3.80 5.05 -3.25
C LEU A 504 2.76 6.09 -2.76
N ARG A 505 1.46 5.75 -2.72
CA ARG A 505 0.45 6.64 -2.11
C ARG A 505 0.76 6.88 -0.63
N ALA A 506 1.06 5.85 0.16
CA ALA A 506 1.44 6.02 1.56
C ALA A 506 2.70 6.89 1.76
N VAL A 507 3.70 6.77 0.88
CA VAL A 507 4.93 7.58 0.96
C VAL A 507 4.59 9.07 0.86
N LYS A 508 3.60 9.44 0.04
CA LYS A 508 3.16 10.82 -0.14
C LYS A 508 2.55 11.43 1.12
N HIS A 509 1.98 10.65 2.04
CA HIS A 509 1.45 11.19 3.32
C HIS A 509 2.57 11.77 4.21
N TYR A 510 3.80 11.30 4.02
CA TYR A 510 4.98 11.73 4.76
C TYR A 510 5.86 12.73 3.97
N LEU A 511 5.40 13.15 2.78
CA LEU A 511 6.02 14.19 1.97
C LEU A 511 5.11 15.43 1.94
N GLN A 512 5.70 16.61 1.80
CA GLN A 512 4.99 17.85 1.54
C GLN A 512 4.93 18.08 0.03
N ARG A 513 3.69 18.19 -0.49
CA ARG A 513 3.47 18.66 -1.86
C ARG A 513 3.62 20.18 -1.93
N SER A 514 4.36 20.66 -2.92
CA SER A 514 4.45 22.08 -3.24
C SER A 514 4.29 22.30 -4.73
N ALA A 515 3.44 23.25 -5.12
CA ALA A 515 3.46 23.79 -6.47
C ALA A 515 4.67 24.73 -6.61
N VAL A 516 5.46 24.54 -7.66
CA VAL A 516 6.62 25.39 -7.97
C VAL A 516 6.39 26.00 -9.34
N GLN A 517 6.56 27.31 -9.43
CA GLN A 517 6.42 28.07 -10.66
C GLN A 517 7.73 28.77 -11.00
N GLY A 518 8.00 28.93 -12.28
CA GLY A 518 9.21 29.60 -12.72
C GLY A 518 9.46 29.44 -14.21
N SER A 519 10.66 29.83 -14.64
CA SER A 519 11.09 29.51 -16.00
C SER A 519 11.36 28.01 -16.14
N PRO A 520 11.17 27.42 -17.33
CA PRO A 520 11.52 26.02 -17.57
C PRO A 520 12.95 25.65 -17.15
N THR A 521 13.90 26.58 -17.32
CA THR A 521 15.31 26.35 -16.91
C THR A 521 15.44 26.22 -15.40
N MET A 522 14.74 27.06 -14.62
CA MET A 522 14.77 26.97 -13.16
C MET A 522 14.04 25.72 -12.67
N LEU A 523 12.90 25.38 -13.29
CA LEU A 523 12.17 24.15 -12.95
C LEU A 523 13.05 22.92 -13.24
N ALA A 524 13.74 22.88 -14.37
CA ALA A 524 14.65 21.78 -14.70
C ALA A 524 15.78 21.61 -13.69
N ALA A 525 16.35 22.71 -13.20
CA ALA A 525 17.36 22.68 -12.15
C ALA A 525 16.81 22.17 -10.80
N ILE A 526 15.59 22.59 -10.43
CA ILE A 526 14.93 22.20 -9.17
C ILE A 526 14.53 20.72 -9.19
N THR A 527 13.86 20.27 -10.25
CA THR A 527 13.38 18.89 -10.37
C THR A 527 14.48 17.91 -10.74
N ARG A 528 15.62 18.42 -11.25
CA ARG A 528 16.70 17.62 -11.85
C ARG A 528 16.22 16.76 -13.01
N GLU A 529 15.22 17.28 -13.74
CA GLU A 529 14.67 16.68 -14.94
C GLU A 529 14.63 17.71 -16.06
N HIS A 530 14.84 17.32 -17.31
CA HIS A 530 14.66 18.25 -18.43
C HIS A 530 13.19 18.70 -18.51
N VAL A 531 13.02 20.01 -18.71
CA VAL A 531 11.72 20.64 -18.94
C VAL A 531 11.79 21.33 -20.29
N ARG A 532 10.80 21.13 -21.15
CA ARG A 532 10.75 21.77 -22.46
C ARG A 532 10.79 23.29 -22.35
N GLY A 533 11.54 23.92 -23.23
CA GLY A 533 11.84 25.35 -23.18
C GLY A 533 12.95 25.72 -22.17
N ALA A 534 13.53 24.75 -21.45
CA ALA A 534 14.75 24.98 -20.68
C ALA A 534 15.94 25.18 -21.62
N LYS A 535 16.98 25.86 -21.12
CA LYS A 535 18.28 25.90 -21.79
C LYS A 535 18.82 24.47 -21.92
N VAL A 536 19.33 24.14 -23.09
CA VAL A 536 19.96 22.85 -23.40
C VAL A 536 21.48 22.98 -23.35
N ILE A 537 22.15 21.84 -23.17
CA ILE A 537 23.61 21.72 -23.27
C ILE A 537 23.92 21.00 -24.58
N GLU A 538 24.47 21.69 -25.55
CA GLU A 538 24.91 21.07 -26.81
C GLU A 538 26.44 20.90 -26.76
N THR A 539 26.91 19.71 -27.10
CA THR A 539 28.35 19.39 -27.13
C THR A 539 28.70 18.73 -28.46
N GLU A 540 29.98 18.77 -28.85
CA GLU A 540 30.44 18.11 -30.08
C GLU A 540 30.29 16.57 -30.01
N VAL A 541 30.29 16.02 -28.80
CA VAL A 541 30.14 14.58 -28.57
C VAL A 541 28.66 14.23 -28.52
N HIS A 542 28.26 13.25 -29.33
CA HIS A 542 26.90 12.73 -29.36
C HIS A 542 26.50 12.18 -27.96
N PRO A 543 25.34 12.54 -27.39
CA PRO A 543 24.96 12.15 -26.03
C PRO A 543 24.96 10.63 -25.76
N PHE A 544 24.52 9.81 -26.72
CA PHE A 544 24.61 8.33 -26.64
C PHE A 544 26.04 7.75 -26.59
N ARG A 545 27.08 8.58 -26.75
CA ARG A 545 28.48 8.17 -26.58
C ARG A 545 28.98 8.38 -25.15
N ARG A 546 28.18 8.98 -24.28
CA ARG A 546 28.54 9.23 -22.88
C ARG A 546 28.12 8.08 -21.99
N HIS A 547 28.98 7.77 -21.01
CA HIS A 547 28.63 6.89 -19.92
C HIS A 547 27.63 7.58 -18.99
N PHE A 548 26.95 6.79 -18.16
CA PHE A 548 25.93 7.27 -17.24
C PHE A 548 26.43 8.44 -16.37
N GLU A 549 27.65 8.39 -15.83
CA GLU A 549 28.21 9.43 -14.97
C GLU A 549 28.45 10.76 -15.71
N ASP A 550 28.89 10.69 -16.97
CA ASP A 550 29.30 11.87 -17.76
C ASP A 550 28.12 12.59 -18.41
N LEU A 551 26.98 11.91 -18.54
CA LEU A 551 25.79 12.47 -19.14
C LEU A 551 25.11 13.46 -18.17
N GLN A 552 24.87 14.67 -18.66
CA GLN A 552 24.17 15.71 -17.89
C GLN A 552 22.70 15.80 -18.29
N ILE A 553 21.83 16.06 -17.31
CA ILE A 553 20.42 16.37 -17.60
C ILE A 553 20.36 17.68 -18.39
N GLY A 554 19.58 17.69 -19.48
CA GLY A 554 19.50 18.80 -20.43
C GLY A 554 20.53 18.73 -21.55
N GLU A 555 21.44 17.74 -21.57
CA GLU A 555 22.31 17.51 -22.71
C GLU A 555 21.48 17.09 -23.93
N SER A 556 21.67 17.80 -25.04
CA SER A 556 20.76 17.73 -26.19
C SER A 556 21.52 17.56 -27.50
N LEU A 557 20.91 16.81 -28.41
CA LEU A 557 21.32 16.66 -29.80
C LEU A 557 20.21 17.19 -30.69
N LEU A 558 20.53 18.22 -31.48
CA LEU A 558 19.72 18.61 -32.63
C LEU A 558 20.23 17.86 -33.85
N THR A 559 19.39 17.00 -34.44
CA THR A 559 19.82 16.14 -35.54
C THR A 559 19.95 16.91 -36.85
N HIS A 560 20.56 16.26 -37.85
CA HIS A 560 20.37 16.65 -39.24
C HIS A 560 18.90 16.42 -39.67
N ARG A 561 18.55 16.89 -40.87
CA ARG A 561 17.18 16.89 -41.40
C ARG A 561 16.95 15.73 -42.36
N ARG A 562 15.71 15.23 -42.43
CA ARG A 562 15.25 14.24 -43.42
C ARG A 562 13.92 14.65 -44.02
N THR A 563 13.86 14.82 -45.32
CA THR A 563 12.61 15.08 -46.05
C THR A 563 11.84 13.79 -46.25
N VAL A 564 10.55 13.82 -45.93
CA VAL A 564 9.62 12.71 -46.12
C VAL A 564 9.05 12.79 -47.52
N THR A 565 9.11 11.68 -48.25
CA THR A 565 8.63 11.57 -49.63
C THR A 565 7.51 10.54 -49.73
N GLU A 566 6.81 10.51 -50.86
CA GLU A 566 5.85 9.44 -51.14
C GLU A 566 6.52 8.05 -51.10
N ALA A 567 7.77 7.96 -51.57
CA ALA A 567 8.52 6.70 -51.54
C ALA A 567 8.75 6.20 -50.10
N ASP A 568 8.95 7.10 -49.13
CA ASP A 568 9.04 6.70 -47.72
C ASP A 568 7.73 6.10 -47.23
N ILE A 569 6.58 6.68 -47.58
CA ILE A 569 5.26 6.19 -47.19
C ILE A 569 5.00 4.81 -47.82
N VAL A 570 5.26 4.67 -49.12
CA VAL A 570 5.08 3.42 -49.85
C VAL A 570 5.99 2.33 -49.29
N ASN A 571 7.29 2.62 -49.10
CA ASN A 571 8.25 1.66 -48.58
C ASN A 571 7.93 1.28 -47.13
N PHE A 572 7.54 2.23 -46.29
CA PHE A 572 7.18 1.94 -44.91
C PHE A 572 5.90 1.11 -44.83
N GLY A 573 4.87 1.41 -45.62
CA GLY A 573 3.70 0.53 -45.70
C GLY A 573 4.04 -0.85 -46.26
N GLY A 574 4.97 -0.94 -47.21
CA GLY A 574 5.48 -2.20 -47.72
C GLY A 574 6.18 -3.07 -46.66
N ILE A 575 7.05 -2.47 -45.85
CA ILE A 575 7.81 -3.21 -44.83
C ILE A 575 7.01 -3.47 -43.55
N SER A 576 6.13 -2.54 -43.16
CA SER A 576 5.30 -2.66 -41.95
C SER A 576 4.00 -3.44 -42.19
N GLY A 577 3.54 -3.51 -43.45
CA GLY A 577 2.22 -4.01 -43.82
C GLY A 577 1.08 -3.01 -43.57
N ASP A 578 1.37 -1.80 -43.09
CA ASP A 578 0.35 -0.78 -42.82
C ASP A 578 -0.02 -0.03 -44.11
N TYR A 579 -1.07 -0.53 -44.78
CA TYR A 579 -1.67 0.09 -45.97
C TYR A 579 -2.92 0.93 -45.63
N PHE A 580 -2.99 1.49 -44.42
CA PHE A 580 -4.12 2.31 -44.01
C PHE A 580 -4.41 3.44 -45.02
N TYR A 581 -5.69 3.67 -45.32
CA TYR A 581 -6.12 4.51 -46.45
C TYR A 581 -5.56 5.94 -46.38
N MET A 582 -5.33 6.48 -45.18
CA MET A 582 -4.72 7.80 -44.97
C MET A 582 -3.30 7.96 -45.54
N HIS A 583 -2.63 6.84 -45.80
CA HIS A 583 -1.26 6.79 -46.31
C HIS A 583 -1.22 6.36 -47.78
N PHE A 584 -2.20 5.59 -48.26
CA PHE A 584 -2.17 4.93 -49.56
C PHE A 584 -3.27 5.33 -50.54
N ASP A 585 -4.46 5.72 -50.07
CA ASP A 585 -5.59 6.06 -50.93
C ASP A 585 -5.70 7.58 -51.09
N GLU A 586 -5.35 8.07 -52.28
CA GLU A 586 -5.42 9.50 -52.58
C GLU A 586 -6.85 10.04 -52.60
N LEU A 587 -7.81 9.26 -53.06
CA LEU A 587 -9.20 9.70 -53.16
C LEU A 587 -9.81 9.82 -51.77
N ALA A 588 -9.65 8.78 -50.95
CA ALA A 588 -10.13 8.81 -49.57
C ALA A 588 -9.43 9.90 -48.73
N ALA A 589 -8.12 10.09 -48.90
CA ALA A 589 -7.38 11.10 -48.14
C ALA A 589 -7.84 12.54 -48.45
N LYS A 590 -8.26 12.84 -49.68
CA LYS A 590 -8.81 14.16 -50.08
C LYS A 590 -10.13 14.50 -49.37
N GLU A 591 -10.92 13.49 -49.01
CA GLU A 591 -12.18 13.67 -48.29
C GLU A 591 -11.99 13.88 -46.78
N THR A 592 -10.77 13.64 -46.27
CA THR A 592 -10.45 13.84 -44.86
C THR A 592 -10.03 15.28 -44.55
N ALA A 593 -9.97 15.62 -43.27
CA ALA A 593 -9.50 16.94 -42.79
C ALA A 593 -8.05 17.27 -43.19
N PHE A 594 -7.28 16.29 -43.66
CA PHE A 594 -5.89 16.46 -44.07
C PHE A 594 -5.73 16.85 -45.55
N GLY A 595 -6.74 16.59 -46.38
CA GLY A 595 -6.78 16.95 -47.81
C GLY A 595 -5.78 16.21 -48.72
N GLN A 596 -4.89 15.40 -48.15
CA GLN A 596 -3.89 14.61 -48.88
C GLN A 596 -3.42 13.41 -48.02
N ARG A 597 -2.71 12.47 -48.65
CA ARG A 597 -2.04 11.37 -47.94
C ARG A 597 -0.94 11.94 -47.04
N ILE A 598 -0.84 11.39 -45.85
CA ILE A 598 0.16 11.78 -44.84
C ILE A 598 1.07 10.59 -44.55
N ALA A 599 2.24 10.84 -43.97
CA ALA A 599 3.14 9.77 -43.56
C ALA A 599 2.63 9.01 -42.34
N HIS A 600 3.01 7.73 -42.21
CA HIS A 600 2.71 6.93 -41.03
C HIS A 600 3.34 7.56 -39.78
N GLY A 601 2.57 7.63 -38.69
CA GLY A 601 3.14 8.08 -37.41
C GLY A 601 4.34 7.22 -36.98
N TYR A 602 4.25 5.90 -37.14
CA TYR A 602 5.36 4.99 -36.83
C TYR A 602 6.56 5.13 -37.78
N PHE A 603 6.33 5.58 -39.01
CA PHE A 603 7.42 5.99 -39.88
C PHE A 603 8.13 7.22 -39.32
N VAL A 604 7.39 8.25 -38.89
CA VAL A 604 7.97 9.47 -38.28
C VAL A 604 8.81 9.11 -37.05
N LEU A 605 8.32 8.22 -36.19
CA LEU A 605 9.07 7.67 -35.05
C LEU A 605 10.35 6.95 -35.49
N SER A 606 10.24 6.04 -36.46
CA SER A 606 11.38 5.26 -36.98
C SER A 606 12.43 6.14 -37.65
N ALA A 607 11.97 7.13 -38.42
CA ALA A 607 12.81 8.13 -39.07
C ALA A 607 13.55 8.98 -38.04
N ALA A 608 12.86 9.44 -36.99
CA ALA A 608 13.48 10.18 -35.89
C ALA A 608 14.54 9.33 -35.17
N ALA A 609 14.26 8.06 -34.85
CA ALA A 609 15.26 7.16 -34.28
C ALA A 609 16.49 7.00 -35.20
N GLY A 610 16.28 6.86 -36.51
CA GLY A 610 17.37 6.86 -37.49
C GLY A 610 18.19 8.15 -37.52
N LEU A 611 17.63 9.29 -37.08
CA LEU A 611 18.33 10.57 -37.01
C LEU A 611 19.18 10.75 -35.73
N PHE A 612 18.71 10.26 -34.57
CA PHE A 612 19.35 10.51 -33.27
C PHE A 612 20.10 9.31 -32.68
N VAL A 613 19.92 8.09 -33.19
CA VAL A 613 20.62 6.92 -32.65
C VAL A 613 22.05 6.88 -33.21
N SER A 614 23.04 6.80 -32.32
CA SER A 614 24.44 6.60 -32.75
C SER A 614 24.66 5.12 -33.11
N PRO A 615 25.13 4.79 -34.34
CA PRO A 615 25.12 3.40 -34.83
C PRO A 615 26.28 2.54 -34.32
N ALA A 616 27.44 3.12 -34.00
CA ALA A 616 28.59 2.32 -33.56
C ALA A 616 28.49 1.96 -32.07
N PRO A 617 29.10 0.84 -31.63
CA PRO A 617 29.08 0.41 -30.22
C PRO A 617 29.45 1.52 -29.25
N GLY A 618 28.75 1.59 -28.12
CA GLY A 618 28.92 2.64 -27.12
C GLY A 618 28.24 2.32 -25.80
N PRO A 619 28.13 3.30 -24.89
CA PRO A 619 27.58 3.09 -23.55
C PRO A 619 26.09 2.80 -23.51
N VAL A 620 25.32 3.18 -24.54
CA VAL A 620 23.90 2.80 -24.63
C VAL A 620 23.80 1.31 -24.97
N LEU A 621 23.28 0.53 -24.03
CA LEU A 621 23.20 -0.93 -24.10
C LEU A 621 21.92 -1.40 -24.78
N ALA A 622 20.80 -0.77 -24.45
CA ALA A 622 19.49 -1.10 -25.01
C ALA A 622 18.57 0.12 -24.97
N ASN A 623 17.84 0.36 -26.06
CA ASN A 623 16.66 1.22 -26.06
C ASN A 623 15.43 0.31 -25.93
N TYR A 624 14.83 0.24 -24.75
CA TYR A 624 13.88 -0.83 -24.40
C TYR A 624 12.47 -0.32 -24.10
N GLY A 625 12.27 0.99 -24.03
CA GLY A 625 10.99 1.56 -23.65
C GLY A 625 10.69 2.87 -24.39
N LEU A 626 9.41 3.11 -24.60
CA LEU A 626 8.87 4.33 -25.20
C LEU A 626 7.65 4.74 -24.37
N ASP A 627 7.67 5.97 -23.88
CA ASP A 627 6.62 6.52 -23.02
C ASP A 627 5.97 7.75 -23.67
N THR A 628 4.69 7.95 -23.39
CA THR A 628 3.95 9.20 -23.70
C THR A 628 3.94 9.66 -25.16
N LEU A 629 4.07 8.75 -26.14
CA LEU A 629 4.02 9.11 -27.57
C LEU A 629 2.72 9.78 -27.97
N ARG A 630 2.85 10.94 -28.61
CA ARG A 630 1.77 11.70 -29.23
C ARG A 630 2.19 12.16 -30.62
N PHE A 631 1.32 11.92 -31.60
CA PHE A 631 1.36 12.57 -32.91
C PHE A 631 0.48 13.82 -32.84
N ILE A 632 1.09 14.98 -33.01
CA ILE A 632 0.47 16.28 -32.74
C ILE A 632 -0.02 16.91 -34.03
N LYS A 633 0.86 16.94 -35.04
CA LYS A 633 0.55 17.41 -36.39
C LYS A 633 0.85 16.32 -37.41
N PRO A 634 0.05 16.21 -38.48
CA PRO A 634 0.35 15.31 -39.59
C PRO A 634 1.66 15.72 -40.27
N VAL A 635 2.34 14.75 -40.87
CA VAL A 635 3.53 14.99 -41.70
C VAL A 635 3.12 14.68 -43.13
N ALA A 636 3.10 15.70 -43.98
CA ALA A 636 2.73 15.57 -45.38
C ALA A 636 3.90 15.08 -46.24
N ILE A 637 3.60 14.63 -47.47
CA ILE A 637 4.62 14.39 -48.49
C ILE A 637 5.32 15.72 -48.79
N GLY A 638 6.66 15.72 -48.70
CA GLY A 638 7.50 16.90 -48.87
C GLY A 638 7.89 17.59 -47.55
N ASP A 639 7.28 17.24 -46.42
CA ASP A 639 7.67 17.79 -45.13
C ASP A 639 9.07 17.31 -44.72
N THR A 640 9.83 18.19 -44.07
CA THR A 640 11.18 17.88 -43.59
C THR A 640 11.21 17.77 -42.09
N LEU A 641 11.58 16.59 -41.60
CA LEU A 641 11.70 16.28 -40.19
C LEU A 641 13.07 16.64 -39.64
N GLN A 642 13.08 17.14 -38.41
CA GLN A 642 14.25 17.29 -37.57
C GLN A 642 13.90 16.83 -36.16
N ALA A 643 14.77 16.06 -35.51
CA ALA A 643 14.57 15.61 -34.15
C ALA A 643 15.50 16.37 -33.20
N ARG A 644 15.01 16.65 -32.00
CA ARG A 644 15.80 17.06 -30.85
C ARG A 644 15.67 15.98 -29.79
N LEU A 645 16.81 15.39 -29.41
CA LEU A 645 16.93 14.38 -28.38
C LEU A 645 17.59 15.03 -27.16
N THR A 646 16.93 15.05 -26.00
CA THR A 646 17.47 15.68 -24.79
C THR A 646 17.45 14.72 -23.60
N ALA A 647 18.56 14.60 -22.88
CA ALA A 647 18.66 13.78 -21.67
C ALA A 647 17.71 14.33 -20.60
N LYS A 648 16.61 13.61 -20.34
CA LYS A 648 15.51 14.08 -19.50
C LYS A 648 15.69 13.73 -18.05
N ARG A 649 16.00 12.48 -17.75
CA ARG A 649 16.16 12.00 -16.37
C ARG A 649 17.12 10.83 -16.31
N LYS A 650 17.82 10.70 -15.20
CA LYS A 650 18.72 9.59 -14.88
C LYS A 650 18.21 8.86 -13.64
N ILE A 651 18.13 7.54 -13.72
CA ILE A 651 17.77 6.66 -12.60
C ILE A 651 18.87 5.62 -12.49
N ASP A 652 19.64 5.67 -11.41
CA ASP A 652 20.76 4.78 -11.20
C ASP A 652 20.32 3.29 -11.09
N ARG A 653 19.22 3.03 -10.37
CA ARG A 653 18.71 1.68 -9.98
C ARG A 653 19.68 0.83 -9.16
N MET A 654 20.94 1.23 -8.98
CA MET A 654 21.96 0.53 -8.20
C MET A 654 22.08 -0.96 -8.59
N LYS A 655 21.95 -1.26 -9.89
CA LYS A 655 22.04 -2.62 -10.44
C LYS A 655 23.35 -2.83 -11.18
N THR A 656 23.83 -4.07 -11.12
CA THR A 656 24.95 -4.57 -11.92
C THR A 656 24.47 -5.69 -12.84
N ASP A 657 25.13 -5.87 -13.98
CA ASP A 657 24.92 -7.03 -14.83
C ASP A 657 25.55 -8.31 -14.25
N ALA A 658 25.41 -9.41 -14.99
CA ALA A 658 25.98 -10.71 -14.62
C ALA A 658 27.53 -10.68 -14.52
N GLN A 659 28.19 -9.69 -15.12
CA GLN A 659 29.63 -9.48 -15.08
C GLN A 659 30.04 -8.44 -14.02
N GLY A 660 29.11 -7.95 -13.20
CA GLY A 660 29.36 -6.98 -12.14
C GLY A 660 29.46 -5.53 -12.62
N ARG A 661 29.20 -5.23 -13.90
CA ARG A 661 29.27 -3.85 -14.42
C ARG A 661 28.01 -3.09 -14.06
N GLY A 662 28.19 -1.87 -13.54
CA GLY A 662 27.08 -0.99 -13.18
C GLY A 662 26.28 -0.50 -14.40
N GLN A 663 24.97 -0.37 -14.24
CA GLN A 663 24.09 0.15 -15.28
C GLN A 663 23.06 1.09 -14.68
N GLY A 664 22.62 2.09 -15.44
CA GLY A 664 21.55 3.01 -15.08
C GLY A 664 20.55 3.18 -16.22
N VAL A 665 19.37 3.70 -15.92
CA VAL A 665 18.35 4.04 -16.93
C VAL A 665 18.38 5.55 -17.18
N VAL A 666 18.46 5.93 -18.45
CA VAL A 666 18.31 7.31 -18.90
C VAL A 666 17.05 7.43 -19.72
N ALA A 667 16.14 8.29 -19.25
CA ALA A 667 14.99 8.73 -20.03
C ALA A 667 15.39 9.95 -20.87
N TRP A 668 14.95 9.98 -22.12
CA TRP A 668 15.22 11.07 -23.05
C TRP A 668 13.93 11.65 -23.57
N ASP A 669 13.82 12.97 -23.60
CA ASP A 669 12.73 13.69 -24.26
C ASP A 669 13.07 13.82 -25.75
N VAL A 670 12.14 13.40 -26.61
CA VAL A 670 12.27 13.51 -28.06
C VAL A 670 11.19 14.44 -28.61
N GLU A 671 11.65 15.49 -29.28
CA GLU A 671 10.81 16.44 -29.99
C GLU A 671 11.11 16.33 -31.49
N VAL A 672 10.10 16.00 -32.30
CA VAL A 672 10.23 15.96 -33.76
C VAL A 672 9.46 17.13 -34.33
N SER A 673 10.14 18.00 -35.07
CA SER A 673 9.55 19.19 -35.70
C SER A 673 9.69 19.16 -37.22
N ASN A 674 8.79 19.85 -37.91
CA ASN A 674 8.86 20.07 -39.35
C ASN A 674 9.70 21.32 -39.73
N GLN A 675 9.79 21.64 -41.02
CA GLN A 675 10.47 22.84 -41.55
C GLN A 675 9.91 24.17 -41.06
N HIS A 676 8.69 24.18 -40.54
CA HIS A 676 8.02 25.37 -39.99
C HIS A 676 8.27 25.53 -38.48
N GLY A 677 9.07 24.65 -37.88
CA GLY A 677 9.31 24.64 -36.43
C GLY A 677 8.14 24.10 -35.62
N GLU A 678 7.16 23.46 -36.27
CA GLU A 678 5.98 22.91 -35.62
C GLU A 678 6.25 21.49 -35.14
N LEU A 679 5.85 21.19 -33.90
CA LEU A 679 6.00 19.87 -33.30
C LEU A 679 5.02 18.88 -33.96
N VAL A 680 5.56 17.85 -34.60
CA VAL A 680 4.78 16.80 -35.29
C VAL A 680 4.64 15.54 -34.45
N ALA A 681 5.69 15.17 -33.70
CA ALA A 681 5.67 14.02 -32.80
C ALA A 681 6.46 14.32 -31.53
N SER A 682 6.04 13.70 -30.43
CA SER A 682 6.60 13.94 -29.12
C SER A 682 6.49 12.71 -28.24
N TYR A 683 7.58 12.29 -27.62
CA TYR A 683 7.65 11.07 -26.81
C TYR A 683 8.89 11.07 -25.93
N ASP A 684 8.93 10.15 -24.96
CA ASP A 684 10.13 9.81 -24.23
C ASP A 684 10.65 8.43 -24.66
N ILE A 685 11.97 8.24 -24.65
CA ILE A 685 12.58 6.91 -24.79
C ILE A 685 13.35 6.53 -23.52
N LEU A 686 13.31 5.24 -23.15
CA LEU A 686 14.02 4.68 -22.02
C LEU A 686 15.20 3.84 -22.50
N THR A 687 16.39 4.28 -22.13
CA THR A 687 17.64 3.61 -22.51
C THR A 687 18.35 3.08 -21.27
N LEU A 688 18.86 1.85 -21.37
CA LEU A 688 19.81 1.30 -20.44
C LEU A 688 21.21 1.75 -20.85
N VAL A 689 21.92 2.41 -19.94
CA VAL A 689 23.23 3.02 -20.20
C VAL A 689 24.25 2.47 -19.22
N ALA A 690 25.40 2.04 -19.75
CA ALA A 690 26.52 1.55 -18.97
C ALA A 690 27.13 2.65 -18.09
N LYS A 691 27.48 2.27 -16.87
CA LYS A 691 28.34 3.07 -16.00
C LYS A 691 29.80 2.85 -16.35
N LYS A 692 30.65 3.78 -15.95
CA LYS A 692 32.09 3.58 -15.95
C LYS A 692 32.47 2.38 -15.06
N ALA A 693 33.49 1.65 -15.51
CA ALA A 693 34.05 0.51 -14.79
C ALA A 693 34.85 0.96 -13.56
#